data_AF-A0A151R4P2-F1
#
_entry.id   AF-A0A151R4P2-F1
#
_cell.length_a   1.000
_cell.length_b   1.000
_cell.length_c   1.000
_cell.angle_alpha   90.00
_cell.angle_beta   90.00
_cell.angle_gamma   90.00
#
_symmetry.space_group_name_H-M   'P 1'
#
loop_
_entity.id
_entity.type
_entity.pdbx_description
1 polymer ?
#
loop_
_entity_poly.entity_id
_entity_poly.type
_entity_poly.pdbx_seq_one_letter_code
_entity_poly.pdbx_strand_id
1 'polypeptide(L)'
;MPICEAFGSCIPNVSWTAVTGEKLTCHAVFSNAFILLLRLWRFSLPPIEHVMGGAATPALGSQLGPEYLLLVRNCMLASFGKSPKDRVRSRRFSKLISFSTEPLFMDSFPKLNIWYRQHRECIESTCSTLAPGPGGSVSQIVEALLSMMCRKINRSAQTLTPTTSGSSNSSTSSLDDALMKLKVPAWDILEATPFVLDAALTACAHGRLSPRELATGLKDLADFLPATLGTIVSYLSAEVTRGVWKPAFMNGTDWPSPAANLSTVEQQIKKILAATGVDVPSLAIDGNGPATLPLPLAAFLSLTITYKLDKSYERFVVLVGPSLIALSSGCPWPCMPIVGALWAQKVKRWSDFFVFSASATVFHHSRDAVVQLLKSCFTSTLGLGSACIYNNGGVGTLLGHGFGSHVSGGISPVAPGIFYLRVFRSIRDVMFLTEEIVSLLMLSVRDIANGGLPKGEVDKLKKTKYGMRYGQVSLSASMTRVKHAALLGASFLWISGGYGLVQSLFTETLPSWFLSAQGLEQEVGESGVVVAMLRGYALASFAVLSGTFAWGIDTSSPASKRRPKVLEIHLEFLANALDGKVSLRCDCATWRAYVSGVMSLMVSCTPLWIQELDVGMLKRISNGLRQLNEEDLALRLLEIKGTSVMGEVAEMISQSRF
;
A
#
# COMPACT_ATOMS: atom_id res chain seq x y z
N MET A 1 -18.12 9.21 -16.61
CA MET A 1 -18.60 10.48 -16.04
C MET A 1 -19.81 11.02 -16.82
N PRO A 2 -19.78 11.37 -18.13
CA PRO A 2 -20.96 11.91 -18.82
C PRO A 2 -22.19 10.98 -18.81
N ILE A 3 -21.98 9.67 -19.02
CA ILE A 3 -23.07 8.67 -18.96
C ILE A 3 -23.71 8.65 -17.57
N CYS A 4 -22.91 8.73 -16.50
CA CYS A 4 -23.43 8.77 -15.13
C CYS A 4 -24.26 10.04 -14.90
N GLU A 5 -23.75 11.19 -15.34
CA GLU A 5 -24.42 12.49 -15.18
C GLU A 5 -25.81 12.49 -15.85
N ALA A 6 -25.87 12.05 -17.11
CA ALA A 6 -27.11 12.02 -17.89
C ALA A 6 -28.11 10.97 -17.38
N PHE A 7 -27.72 9.69 -17.34
CA PHE A 7 -28.66 8.61 -17.00
C PHE A 7 -29.02 8.57 -15.51
N GLY A 8 -28.17 9.10 -14.64
CA GLY A 8 -28.47 9.20 -13.21
C GLY A 8 -29.54 10.26 -12.90
N SER A 9 -29.70 11.25 -13.78
CA SER A 9 -30.70 12.33 -13.66
C SER A 9 -32.03 11.98 -14.34
N CYS A 10 -32.09 10.92 -15.12
CA CYS A 10 -33.30 10.49 -15.82
C CYS A 10 -34.31 9.84 -14.86
N ILE A 11 -35.58 10.20 -15.02
CA ILE A 11 -36.70 9.52 -14.35
C ILE A 11 -36.89 8.14 -15.03
N PRO A 12 -37.04 7.03 -14.29
CA PRO A 12 -37.09 5.66 -14.83
C PRO A 12 -38.37 5.32 -15.61
N ASN A 13 -39.05 6.30 -16.21
CA ASN A 13 -40.29 6.12 -16.98
C ASN A 13 -40.06 5.52 -18.39
N VAL A 14 -38.82 5.48 -18.88
CA VAL A 14 -38.47 5.01 -20.22
C VAL A 14 -37.67 3.72 -20.12
N SER A 15 -38.22 2.63 -20.65
CA SER A 15 -37.52 1.36 -20.86
C SER A 15 -37.30 1.12 -22.34
N TRP A 16 -36.07 0.80 -22.74
CA TRP A 16 -35.72 0.42 -24.10
C TRP A 16 -35.58 -1.10 -24.19
N THR A 17 -35.77 -1.69 -25.37
CA THR A 17 -35.49 -3.12 -25.60
C THR A 17 -34.18 -3.23 -26.38
N ALA A 18 -33.19 -3.90 -25.81
CA ALA A 18 -31.93 -4.20 -26.49
C ALA A 18 -32.16 -5.17 -27.66
N VAL A 19 -31.21 -5.23 -28.60
CA VAL A 19 -31.26 -6.16 -29.75
C VAL A 19 -31.30 -7.64 -29.29
N THR A 20 -30.84 -7.92 -28.08
CA THR A 20 -30.90 -9.23 -27.42
C THR A 20 -32.26 -9.56 -26.76
N GLY A 21 -33.22 -8.63 -26.80
CA GLY A 21 -34.53 -8.77 -26.15
C GLY A 21 -34.58 -8.32 -24.68
N GLU A 22 -33.45 -7.90 -24.10
CA GLU A 22 -33.38 -7.42 -22.70
C GLU A 22 -33.96 -6.01 -22.54
N LYS A 23 -34.80 -5.79 -21.51
CA LYS A 23 -35.30 -4.45 -21.15
C LYS A 23 -34.21 -3.64 -20.45
N LEU A 24 -33.79 -2.54 -21.05
CA LEU A 24 -32.81 -1.59 -20.55
C LEU A 24 -33.50 -0.39 -19.90
N THR A 25 -33.24 -0.17 -18.61
CA THR A 25 -33.76 1.00 -17.86
C THR A 25 -32.66 2.05 -17.68
N CYS A 26 -33.05 3.31 -17.43
CA CYS A 26 -32.09 4.38 -17.09
C CYS A 26 -31.22 4.01 -15.87
N HIS A 27 -31.83 3.41 -14.83
CA HIS A 27 -31.13 2.91 -13.65
C HIS A 27 -30.10 1.83 -13.97
N ALA A 28 -30.39 0.92 -14.91
CA ALA A 28 -29.46 -0.11 -15.33
C ALA A 28 -28.23 0.47 -16.06
N VAL A 29 -28.46 1.41 -17.00
CA VAL A 29 -27.36 2.10 -17.71
C VAL A 29 -26.49 2.89 -16.73
N PHE A 30 -27.14 3.68 -15.87
CA PHE A 30 -26.47 4.44 -14.82
C PHE A 30 -25.62 3.54 -13.93
N SER A 31 -26.22 2.46 -13.38
CA SER A 31 -25.52 1.57 -12.45
C SER A 31 -24.32 0.89 -13.08
N ASN A 32 -24.43 0.44 -14.33
CA ASN A 32 -23.28 -0.14 -15.05
C ASN A 32 -22.17 0.90 -15.25
N ALA A 33 -22.50 2.09 -15.72
CA ALA A 33 -21.52 3.15 -15.95
C ALA A 33 -20.85 3.61 -14.65
N PHE A 34 -21.63 3.74 -13.57
CA PHE A 34 -21.16 4.18 -12.27
C PHE A 34 -20.26 3.15 -11.60
N ILE A 35 -20.65 1.87 -11.58
CA ILE A 35 -19.81 0.78 -11.05
C ILE A 35 -18.48 0.69 -11.83
N LEU A 36 -18.51 0.83 -13.16
CA LEU A 36 -17.28 0.85 -13.96
C LEU A 36 -16.40 2.06 -13.62
N LEU A 37 -16.99 3.24 -13.43
CA LEU A 37 -16.27 4.43 -13.00
C LEU A 37 -15.58 4.21 -11.65
N LEU A 38 -16.30 3.68 -10.66
CA LEU A 38 -15.77 3.38 -9.34
C LEU A 38 -14.62 2.35 -9.40
N ARG A 39 -14.71 1.33 -10.26
CA ARG A 39 -13.64 0.34 -10.47
C ARG A 39 -12.40 0.94 -11.11
N LEU A 40 -12.56 1.81 -12.11
CA LEU A 40 -11.45 2.50 -12.76
C LEU A 40 -10.74 3.47 -11.83
N TRP A 41 -11.52 4.17 -11.00
CA TRP A 41 -11.03 5.07 -9.97
C TRP A 41 -10.34 4.30 -8.83
N ARG A 42 -10.69 3.04 -8.58
CA ARG A 42 -10.27 2.28 -7.37
C ARG A 42 -10.72 2.99 -6.09
N PHE A 43 -11.98 3.45 -6.10
CA PHE A 43 -12.61 4.23 -5.03
C PHE A 43 -12.55 3.57 -3.63
N SER A 44 -12.33 2.26 -3.58
CA SER A 44 -12.31 1.45 -2.36
C SER A 44 -10.97 1.42 -1.63
N LEU A 45 -9.92 2.01 -2.21
CA LEU A 45 -8.67 2.20 -1.49
C LEU A 45 -8.87 3.36 -0.51
N PRO A 46 -8.73 3.13 0.82
CA PRO A 46 -8.74 4.23 1.76
C PRO A 46 -7.64 5.24 1.35
N PRO A 47 -7.89 6.55 1.44
CA PRO A 47 -6.85 7.54 1.22
C PRO A 47 -5.67 7.18 2.14
N ILE A 48 -4.48 7.03 1.57
CA ILE A 48 -3.26 6.64 2.31
C ILE A 48 -2.82 7.72 3.32
N GLU A 49 -3.66 8.70 3.63
CA GLU A 49 -3.23 9.99 4.19
C GLU A 49 -3.84 10.40 5.53
N HIS A 50 -4.87 9.75 6.06
CA HIS A 50 -5.49 10.26 7.29
C HIS A 50 -4.87 9.78 8.62
N VAL A 51 -3.72 9.09 8.57
CA VAL A 51 -2.95 8.76 9.79
C VAL A 51 -1.48 9.19 9.72
N MET A 52 -0.97 9.70 8.59
CA MET A 52 0.44 10.08 8.48
C MET A 52 0.66 11.59 8.58
N GLY A 53 1.45 11.97 9.59
CA GLY A 53 1.72 13.34 10.01
C GLY A 53 2.22 14.27 8.92
N GLY A 54 1.98 15.56 9.15
CA GLY A 54 2.31 16.63 8.22
C GLY A 54 3.79 16.68 7.85
N ALA A 55 4.09 16.32 6.61
CA ALA A 55 5.25 16.82 5.88
C ALA A 55 5.07 16.60 4.37
N ALA A 56 4.91 17.72 3.67
CA ALA A 56 5.19 17.96 2.26
C ALA A 56 4.88 16.84 1.23
N THR A 57 3.78 17.07 0.49
CA THR A 57 3.39 16.47 -0.81
C THR A 57 3.31 14.96 -0.82
N PRO A 58 2.11 14.41 -1.05
CA PRO A 58 2.01 13.00 -1.28
C PRO A 58 2.79 12.57 -2.51
N ALA A 59 3.40 11.37 -2.45
CA ALA A 59 3.83 10.70 -3.66
C ALA A 59 2.64 10.69 -4.64
N LEU A 60 2.88 11.03 -5.91
CA LEU A 60 1.91 11.31 -6.98
C LEU A 60 0.83 10.22 -7.24
N GLY A 61 0.78 9.16 -6.45
CA GLY A 61 -0.22 8.09 -6.46
C GLY A 61 -1.16 8.01 -5.25
N SER A 62 -1.15 8.98 -4.34
CA SER A 62 -1.92 8.90 -3.08
C SER A 62 -3.36 9.41 -3.14
N GLN A 63 -3.70 10.22 -4.14
CA GLN A 63 -5.07 10.67 -4.40
C GLN A 63 -5.43 10.34 -5.85
N LEU A 64 -5.62 9.04 -6.12
CA LEU A 64 -6.43 8.62 -7.26
C LEU A 64 -7.85 9.10 -6.93
N GLY A 65 -8.18 10.37 -7.19
CA GLY A 65 -9.51 10.97 -7.11
C GLY A 65 -10.07 11.20 -8.52
N PRO A 66 -11.37 11.51 -8.67
CA PRO A 66 -11.92 11.90 -9.97
C PRO A 66 -11.25 13.19 -10.49
N GLU A 67 -10.78 14.08 -9.59
CA GLU A 67 -9.97 15.25 -9.94
C GLU A 67 -8.66 14.86 -10.63
N TYR A 68 -7.97 13.84 -10.10
CA TYR A 68 -6.72 13.35 -10.69
C TYR A 68 -6.94 12.74 -12.07
N LEU A 69 -8.02 11.96 -12.25
CA LEU A 69 -8.37 11.41 -13.56
C LEU A 69 -8.64 12.52 -14.60
N LEU A 70 -9.33 13.59 -14.19
CA LEU A 70 -9.58 14.76 -15.03
C LEU A 70 -8.30 15.56 -15.29
N LEU A 71 -7.42 15.71 -14.29
CA LEU A 71 -6.11 16.34 -14.45
C LEU A 71 -5.26 15.58 -15.47
N VAL A 72 -5.13 14.26 -15.33
CA VAL A 72 -4.39 13.41 -16.28
C VAL A 72 -4.97 13.55 -17.68
N ARG A 73 -6.30 13.53 -17.83
CA ARG A 73 -6.96 13.80 -19.12
C ARG A 73 -6.56 15.16 -19.68
N ASN A 74 -6.66 16.23 -18.88
CA ASN A 74 -6.38 17.58 -19.34
C ASN A 74 -4.90 17.79 -19.68
N CYS A 75 -3.97 17.19 -18.91
CA CYS A 75 -2.54 17.16 -19.22
C CYS A 75 -2.26 16.40 -20.52
N MET A 76 -2.90 15.23 -20.71
CA MET A 76 -2.81 14.50 -21.96
C MET A 76 -3.30 15.36 -23.13
N LEU A 77 -4.43 16.07 -22.99
CA LEU A 77 -4.94 17.00 -24.00
C LEU A 77 -3.97 18.16 -24.29
N ALA A 78 -3.36 18.77 -23.28
CA ALA A 78 -2.36 19.82 -23.45
C ALA A 78 -1.07 19.33 -24.15
N SER A 79 -0.75 18.05 -24.01
CA SER A 79 0.35 17.39 -24.74
C SER A 79 -0.06 16.86 -26.13
N PHE A 80 -1.37 16.68 -26.35
CA PHE A 80 -1.95 16.06 -27.54
C PHE A 80 -1.77 16.98 -28.75
N GLY A 81 -1.21 16.43 -29.83
CA GLY A 81 -1.01 17.18 -31.09
C GLY A 81 0.41 17.71 -31.32
N LYS A 82 1.33 17.53 -30.36
CA LYS A 82 2.76 17.86 -30.52
C LYS A 82 3.53 16.81 -31.35
N SER A 83 3.05 15.58 -31.46
CA SER A 83 3.69 14.53 -32.27
C SER A 83 2.85 14.08 -33.50
N PRO A 84 3.49 13.67 -34.61
CA PRO A 84 2.80 13.12 -35.79
C PRO A 84 2.01 11.85 -35.50
N LYS A 85 2.44 11.03 -34.52
CA LYS A 85 1.76 9.78 -34.12
C LYS A 85 0.43 10.04 -33.40
N ASP A 86 0.33 11.15 -32.68
CA ASP A 86 -0.90 11.50 -31.94
C ASP A 86 -2.04 11.91 -32.87
N ARG A 87 -1.72 12.53 -34.01
CA ARG A 87 -2.70 12.85 -35.06
C ARG A 87 -3.35 11.60 -35.67
N VAL A 88 -2.59 10.50 -35.78
CA VAL A 88 -3.08 9.22 -36.30
C VAL A 88 -3.95 8.47 -35.26
N ARG A 89 -3.62 8.55 -33.96
CA ARG A 89 -4.47 8.03 -32.88
C ARG A 89 -5.78 8.82 -32.79
N SER A 90 -5.72 10.15 -32.86
CA SER A 90 -6.89 11.03 -32.82
C SER A 90 -7.92 10.69 -33.91
N ARG A 91 -7.47 10.46 -35.15
CA ARG A 91 -8.36 10.08 -36.27
C ARG A 91 -9.03 8.71 -36.09
N ARG A 92 -8.42 7.78 -35.34
CA ARG A 92 -9.03 6.48 -35.02
C ARG A 92 -10.10 6.60 -33.94
N PHE A 93 -9.87 7.39 -32.89
CA PHE A 93 -10.85 7.59 -31.81
C PHE A 93 -12.04 8.47 -32.21
N SER A 94 -11.79 9.52 -33.02
CA SER A 94 -12.83 10.44 -33.50
C SER A 94 -13.89 9.80 -34.40
N LYS A 95 -13.63 8.61 -34.98
CA LYS A 95 -14.61 7.88 -35.81
C LYS A 95 -15.68 7.13 -35.01
N LEU A 96 -15.45 6.90 -33.70
CA LEU A 96 -16.35 6.10 -32.85
C LEU A 96 -17.02 6.94 -31.75
N ILE A 97 -16.40 8.01 -31.26
CA ILE A 97 -16.91 8.85 -30.16
C ILE A 97 -16.48 10.30 -30.38
N SER A 98 -17.39 11.28 -30.23
CA SER A 98 -17.04 12.70 -30.20
C SER A 98 -16.39 13.04 -28.84
N PHE A 99 -15.12 13.41 -28.86
CA PHE A 99 -14.42 13.86 -27.67
C PHE A 99 -14.41 15.39 -27.62
N SER A 100 -14.90 15.98 -26.53
CA SER A 100 -14.69 17.41 -26.29
C SER A 100 -13.19 17.67 -26.12
N THR A 101 -12.66 18.63 -26.88
CA THR A 101 -11.27 19.11 -26.79
C THR A 101 -11.05 20.09 -25.65
N GLU A 102 -12.11 20.51 -24.97
CA GLU A 102 -12.03 21.44 -23.85
C GLU A 102 -11.56 20.74 -22.57
N PRO A 103 -10.83 21.45 -21.70
CA PRO A 103 -10.49 20.94 -20.38
C PRO A 103 -11.77 20.72 -19.57
N LEU A 104 -11.87 19.56 -18.93
CA LEU A 104 -13.01 19.21 -18.09
C LEU A 104 -12.58 19.22 -16.62
N PHE A 105 -13.45 19.75 -15.77
CA PHE A 105 -13.25 19.80 -14.33
C PHE A 105 -14.42 19.10 -13.64
N MET A 106 -14.33 18.88 -12.32
CA MET A 106 -15.41 18.25 -11.56
C MET A 106 -16.72 19.05 -11.65
N ASP A 107 -16.63 20.38 -11.77
CA ASP A 107 -17.78 21.26 -11.96
C ASP A 107 -18.55 21.02 -13.26
N SER A 108 -17.93 20.35 -14.25
CA SER A 108 -18.61 19.90 -15.47
C SER A 108 -19.61 18.76 -15.21
N PHE A 109 -19.58 18.14 -14.03
CA PHE A 109 -20.43 17.03 -13.63
C PHE A 109 -21.06 17.33 -12.25
N PRO A 110 -22.02 18.26 -12.16
CA PRO A 110 -22.52 18.76 -10.89
C PRO A 110 -23.12 17.68 -9.98
N LYS A 111 -23.87 16.70 -10.51
CA LYS A 111 -24.47 15.62 -9.69
C LYS A 111 -23.41 14.64 -9.19
N LEU A 112 -22.48 14.24 -10.05
CA LEU A 112 -21.33 13.44 -9.63
C LEU A 112 -20.47 14.17 -8.57
N ASN A 113 -20.27 15.48 -8.73
CA ASN A 113 -19.52 16.31 -7.79
C ASN A 113 -20.24 16.43 -6.43
N ILE A 114 -21.57 16.57 -6.41
CA ILE A 114 -22.36 16.54 -5.16
C ILE A 114 -22.19 15.20 -4.45
N TRP A 115 -22.40 14.09 -5.15
CA TRP A 115 -22.20 12.75 -4.57
C TRP A 115 -20.78 12.55 -4.07
N TYR A 116 -19.77 13.03 -4.82
CA TYR A 116 -18.37 12.92 -4.42
C TYR A 116 -18.04 13.74 -3.15
N ARG A 117 -18.59 14.95 -3.04
CA ARG A 117 -18.46 15.76 -1.82
C ARG A 117 -19.13 15.09 -0.63
N GLN A 118 -20.35 14.59 -0.80
CA GLN A 118 -21.06 13.83 0.23
C GLN A 118 -20.28 12.58 0.65
N HIS A 119 -19.65 11.88 -0.30
CA HIS A 119 -18.77 10.74 -0.03
C HIS A 119 -17.57 11.15 0.86
N ARG A 120 -16.91 12.27 0.55
CA ARG A 120 -15.80 12.79 1.36
C ARG A 120 -16.25 13.24 2.75
N GLU A 121 -17.34 13.98 2.85
CA GLU A 121 -17.93 14.42 4.12
C GLU A 121 -18.34 13.23 4.98
N CYS A 122 -18.86 12.16 4.36
CA CYS A 122 -19.20 10.90 5.00
C CYS A 122 -17.97 10.13 5.51
N ILE A 123 -16.77 10.36 4.96
CA ILE A 123 -15.50 9.81 5.50
C ILE A 123 -15.03 10.66 6.69
N GLU A 124 -15.15 11.98 6.58
CA GLU A 124 -14.64 12.93 7.58
C GLU A 124 -15.56 13.05 8.81
N SER A 125 -16.88 12.86 8.67
CA SER A 125 -17.89 13.11 9.72
C SER A 125 -19.05 12.11 9.74
N THR A 126 -19.69 11.95 10.90
CA THR A 126 -20.86 11.08 11.08
C THR A 126 -22.09 11.66 10.36
N CYS A 127 -22.89 10.81 9.73
CA CYS A 127 -24.10 11.21 9.01
C CYS A 127 -25.15 11.95 9.87
N SER A 128 -25.11 11.84 11.20
CA SER A 128 -25.97 12.60 12.12
C SER A 128 -25.76 14.11 12.04
N THR A 129 -24.59 14.57 11.58
CA THR A 129 -24.23 16.00 11.45
C THR A 129 -24.63 16.56 10.08
N LEU A 130 -24.86 15.69 9.11
CA LEU A 130 -25.43 16.02 7.81
C LEU A 130 -26.95 16.11 8.00
N ALA A 131 -27.46 17.26 8.43
CA ALA A 131 -28.90 17.49 8.43
C ALA A 131 -29.44 17.18 7.03
N PRO A 132 -30.61 16.50 6.89
CA PRO A 132 -31.29 16.44 5.61
C PRO A 132 -31.43 17.88 5.14
N GLY A 133 -30.91 18.18 3.94
CA GLY A 133 -31.08 19.52 3.38
C GLY A 133 -32.55 19.96 3.45
N PRO A 134 -32.88 21.26 3.42
CA PRO A 134 -34.23 21.77 3.74
C PRO A 134 -35.37 21.33 2.81
N GLY A 135 -35.16 20.36 1.92
CA GLY A 135 -36.16 19.78 1.03
C GLY A 135 -36.74 18.48 1.60
N GLY A 136 -38.05 18.46 1.84
CA GLY A 136 -38.78 17.26 2.28
C GLY A 136 -38.73 16.04 1.34
N SER A 137 -38.12 16.15 0.16
CA SER A 137 -38.00 15.06 -0.83
C SER A 137 -37.01 13.96 -0.41
N VAL A 138 -35.86 14.31 0.17
CA VAL A 138 -34.86 13.31 0.61
C VAL A 138 -35.41 12.46 1.75
N SER A 139 -36.11 13.09 2.72
CA SER A 139 -36.75 12.37 3.83
C SER A 139 -37.78 11.34 3.34
N GLN A 140 -38.55 11.66 2.30
CA GLN A 140 -39.53 10.74 1.72
C GLN A 140 -38.85 9.54 1.03
N ILE A 141 -37.74 9.78 0.33
CA ILE A 141 -36.94 8.73 -0.29
C ILE A 141 -36.34 7.83 0.80
N VAL A 142 -35.79 8.41 1.88
CA VAL A 142 -35.25 7.64 3.03
C VAL A 142 -36.32 6.75 3.65
N GLU A 143 -37.51 7.28 3.95
CA GLU A 143 -38.63 6.52 4.49
C GLU A 143 -39.01 5.34 3.58
N ALA A 144 -39.13 5.59 2.27
CA ALA A 144 -39.47 4.57 1.30
C ALA A 144 -38.38 3.48 1.20
N LEU A 145 -37.10 3.86 1.17
CA LEU A 145 -35.99 2.91 1.14
C LEU A 145 -35.86 2.12 2.46
N LEU A 146 -36.12 2.73 3.61
CA LEU A 146 -36.17 2.02 4.90
C LEU A 146 -37.32 1.01 4.93
N SER A 147 -38.50 1.40 4.44
CA SER A 147 -39.65 0.49 4.34
C SER A 147 -39.37 -0.71 3.42
N MET A 148 -38.58 -0.49 2.36
CA MET A 148 -38.09 -1.55 1.48
C MET A 148 -37.17 -2.52 2.21
N MET A 149 -36.15 -1.98 2.90
CA MET A 149 -35.15 -2.79 3.61
C MET A 149 -35.77 -3.57 4.79
N CYS A 150 -36.74 -2.96 5.47
CA CYS A 150 -37.34 -3.48 6.70
C CYS A 150 -38.66 -4.23 6.47
N ARG A 151 -38.89 -4.78 5.26
CA ARG A 151 -40.11 -5.42 4.71
C ARG A 151 -40.88 -6.40 5.63
N LYS A 152 -40.37 -6.72 6.82
CA LYS A 152 -40.95 -7.64 7.81
C LYS A 152 -41.46 -7.04 9.12
N ILE A 153 -41.16 -5.77 9.45
CA ILE A 153 -41.48 -5.20 10.78
C ILE A 153 -43.00 -5.15 11.06
N ASN A 154 -43.85 -5.07 10.02
CA ASN A 154 -45.30 -4.90 10.21
C ASN A 154 -46.13 -6.20 10.15
N ARG A 155 -45.52 -7.39 10.03
CA ARG A 155 -46.29 -8.66 10.01
C ARG A 155 -46.46 -9.34 11.37
N SER A 156 -45.66 -8.98 12.38
CA SER A 156 -45.63 -9.69 13.68
C SER A 156 -46.34 -8.97 14.83
N ALA A 157 -46.90 -7.77 14.61
CA ALA A 157 -47.46 -6.94 15.68
C ALA A 157 -49.01 -6.89 15.73
N GLN A 158 -49.74 -7.71 14.97
CA GLN A 158 -51.22 -7.74 15.03
C GLN A 158 -51.79 -9.10 15.44
N THR A 159 -52.35 -9.08 16.66
CA THR A 159 -53.51 -9.82 17.20
C THR A 159 -53.38 -11.31 17.55
N LEU A 160 -53.18 -11.55 18.85
CA LEU A 160 -53.75 -12.67 19.61
C LEU A 160 -55.25 -12.41 19.85
N THR A 161 -56.13 -12.89 18.97
CA THR A 161 -57.52 -13.25 19.31
C THR A 161 -58.11 -14.15 18.21
N PRO A 162 -58.73 -15.30 18.54
CA PRO A 162 -59.37 -16.14 17.56
C PRO A 162 -60.84 -15.73 17.38
N THR A 163 -61.23 -15.29 16.19
CA THR A 163 -62.64 -15.29 15.80
C THR A 163 -62.78 -15.58 14.31
N THR A 164 -63.56 -16.62 14.06
CA THR A 164 -64.06 -17.14 12.79
C THR A 164 -64.88 -16.11 12.01
N SER A 165 -64.55 -15.88 10.75
CA SER A 165 -65.49 -15.73 9.62
C SER A 165 -64.74 -15.34 8.34
N GLY A 166 -64.95 -16.09 7.26
CA GLY A 166 -64.29 -15.86 5.98
C GLY A 166 -64.87 -14.68 5.21
N SER A 167 -63.98 -13.91 4.59
CA SER A 167 -64.22 -13.23 3.30
C SER A 167 -62.93 -12.57 2.78
N SER A 168 -62.60 -12.87 1.52
CA SER A 168 -61.88 -11.99 0.57
C SER A 168 -60.45 -11.55 0.91
N ASN A 169 -59.49 -12.37 0.48
CA ASN A 169 -58.08 -11.96 0.34
C ASN A 169 -57.92 -10.91 -0.77
N SER A 170 -57.90 -9.63 -0.40
CA SER A 170 -57.36 -8.56 -1.24
C SER A 170 -56.69 -7.48 -0.38
N SER A 171 -55.51 -7.81 0.17
CA SER A 171 -54.64 -6.83 0.84
C SER A 171 -53.17 -7.13 0.59
N THR A 172 -52.84 -7.55 -0.65
CA THR A 172 -51.49 -7.84 -1.13
C THR A 172 -50.98 -6.85 -2.17
N SER A 173 -51.52 -5.62 -2.25
CA SER A 173 -51.20 -4.72 -3.38
C SER A 173 -50.80 -3.28 -3.07
N SER A 174 -50.82 -2.77 -1.83
CA SER A 174 -50.59 -1.31 -1.62
C SER A 174 -49.11 -0.88 -1.54
N LEU A 175 -48.19 -1.77 -1.13
CA LEU A 175 -46.76 -1.44 -0.95
C LEU A 175 -45.84 -1.97 -2.07
N ASP A 176 -46.20 -3.09 -2.71
CA ASP A 176 -45.53 -3.52 -3.96
C ASP A 176 -45.76 -2.49 -5.09
N ASP A 177 -46.87 -1.75 -5.01
CA ASP A 177 -47.13 -0.58 -5.84
C ASP A 177 -46.19 0.60 -5.51
N ALA A 178 -45.79 0.80 -4.25
CA ALA A 178 -44.92 1.90 -3.82
C ALA A 178 -43.45 1.68 -4.25
N LEU A 179 -42.98 0.43 -4.20
CA LEU A 179 -41.63 0.02 -4.61
C LEU A 179 -41.44 0.03 -6.13
N MET A 180 -42.49 -0.30 -6.88
CA MET A 180 -42.54 -0.07 -8.33
C MET A 180 -42.79 1.41 -8.70
N LYS A 181 -43.15 2.27 -7.73
CA LYS A 181 -43.46 3.71 -7.91
C LYS A 181 -42.38 4.68 -7.42
N LEU A 182 -41.22 4.23 -6.92
CA LEU A 182 -40.11 5.15 -6.63
C LEU A 182 -39.49 5.66 -7.96
N LYS A 183 -40.23 6.51 -8.66
CA LYS A 183 -39.88 7.12 -9.96
C LYS A 183 -38.93 8.28 -9.75
N VAL A 184 -37.85 8.03 -9.02
CA VAL A 184 -36.84 9.03 -8.69
C VAL A 184 -35.55 8.80 -9.50
N PRO A 185 -34.83 9.87 -9.84
CA PRO A 185 -33.48 9.80 -10.36
C PRO A 185 -32.56 8.93 -9.50
N ALA A 186 -31.60 8.26 -10.12
CA ALA A 186 -30.65 7.41 -9.41
C ALA A 186 -29.74 8.22 -8.48
N TRP A 187 -29.41 9.47 -8.83
CA TRP A 187 -28.64 10.36 -7.97
C TRP A 187 -29.34 10.64 -6.64
N ASP A 188 -30.64 10.85 -6.65
CA ASP A 188 -31.42 11.13 -5.44
C ASP A 188 -31.48 9.90 -4.51
N ILE A 189 -31.51 8.68 -5.08
CA ILE A 189 -31.38 7.43 -4.32
C ILE A 189 -29.98 7.33 -3.68
N LEU A 190 -28.92 7.63 -4.43
CA LEU A 190 -27.56 7.60 -3.91
C LEU A 190 -27.34 8.63 -2.79
N GLU A 191 -27.97 9.80 -2.89
CA GLU A 191 -27.93 10.87 -1.88
C GLU A 191 -28.65 10.46 -0.60
N ALA A 192 -29.78 9.77 -0.70
CA ALA A 192 -30.55 9.27 0.44
C ALA A 192 -29.92 8.04 1.12
N THR A 193 -29.11 7.25 0.38
CA THR A 193 -28.59 5.96 0.84
C THR A 193 -27.80 6.02 2.17
N PRO A 194 -26.88 6.97 2.43
CA PRO A 194 -26.13 7.02 3.69
C PRO A 194 -27.04 7.12 4.92
N PHE A 195 -28.12 7.91 4.84
CA PHE A 195 -29.08 8.09 5.93
C PHE A 195 -29.87 6.81 6.21
N VAL A 196 -30.24 6.08 5.14
CA VAL A 196 -30.89 4.76 5.26
C VAL A 196 -29.96 3.77 5.96
N LEU A 197 -28.68 3.78 5.60
CA LEU A 197 -27.68 2.90 6.21
C LEU A 197 -27.43 3.23 7.68
N ASP A 198 -27.35 4.52 8.03
CA ASP A 198 -27.20 4.97 9.42
C ASP A 198 -28.38 4.52 10.29
N ALA A 199 -29.61 4.77 9.82
CA ALA A 199 -30.81 4.36 10.53
C ALA A 199 -30.91 2.83 10.66
N ALA A 200 -30.56 2.08 9.62
CA ALA A 200 -30.59 0.61 9.63
C ALA A 200 -29.52 0.02 10.57
N LEU A 201 -28.29 0.54 10.55
CA LEU A 201 -27.24 0.13 11.49
C LEU A 201 -27.61 0.48 12.93
N THR A 202 -28.14 1.69 13.16
CA THR A 202 -28.61 2.14 14.47
C THR A 202 -29.73 1.24 15.00
N ALA A 203 -30.73 0.93 14.17
CA ALA A 203 -31.80 0.01 14.53
C ALA A 203 -31.26 -1.39 14.86
N CYS A 204 -30.28 -1.88 14.11
CA CYS A 204 -29.65 -3.17 14.38
C CYS A 204 -28.83 -3.17 15.68
N ALA A 205 -28.06 -2.12 15.94
CA ALA A 205 -27.28 -1.95 17.17
C ALA A 205 -28.16 -1.90 18.44
N HIS A 206 -29.38 -1.39 18.32
CA HIS A 206 -30.38 -1.34 19.39
C HIS A 206 -31.30 -2.57 19.44
N GLY A 207 -31.07 -3.59 18.59
CA GLY A 207 -31.87 -4.81 18.55
C GLY A 207 -33.28 -4.65 17.98
N ARG A 208 -33.60 -3.51 17.35
CA ARG A 208 -34.89 -3.26 16.68
C ARG A 208 -34.98 -3.92 15.30
N LEU A 209 -33.83 -4.13 14.66
CA LEU A 209 -33.69 -4.81 13.37
C LEU A 209 -32.78 -6.02 13.55
N SER A 210 -33.21 -7.21 13.11
CA SER A 210 -32.34 -8.38 13.20
C SER A 210 -31.19 -8.30 12.19
N PRO A 211 -30.00 -8.85 12.47
CA PRO A 211 -28.90 -8.88 11.51
C PRO A 211 -29.24 -9.52 10.17
N ARG A 212 -30.12 -10.54 10.18
CA ARG A 212 -30.61 -11.18 8.96
C ARG A 212 -31.43 -10.22 8.12
N GLU A 213 -32.34 -9.46 8.74
CA GLU A 213 -33.14 -8.44 8.06
C GLU A 213 -32.27 -7.31 7.51
N LEU A 214 -31.25 -6.88 8.26
CA LEU A 214 -30.28 -5.91 7.78
C LEU A 214 -29.55 -6.42 6.54
N ALA A 215 -29.01 -7.65 6.57
CA ALA A 215 -28.31 -8.23 5.43
C ALA A 215 -29.22 -8.39 4.19
N THR A 216 -30.47 -8.84 4.38
CA THR A 216 -31.45 -8.94 3.29
C THR A 216 -31.86 -7.56 2.76
N GLY A 217 -32.04 -6.57 3.64
CA GLY A 217 -32.39 -5.21 3.23
C GLY A 217 -31.27 -4.56 2.41
N LEU A 218 -30.01 -4.71 2.83
CA LEU A 218 -28.85 -4.24 2.07
C LEU A 218 -28.79 -4.89 0.68
N LYS A 219 -29.10 -6.19 0.61
CA LYS A 219 -29.18 -6.91 -0.65
C LYS A 219 -30.32 -6.39 -1.53
N ASP A 220 -31.51 -6.19 -0.97
CA ASP A 220 -32.68 -5.67 -1.70
C ASP A 220 -32.40 -4.27 -2.27
N LEU A 221 -31.72 -3.40 -1.50
CA LEU A 221 -31.30 -2.08 -1.97
C LEU A 221 -30.31 -2.17 -3.14
N ALA A 222 -29.32 -3.05 -3.05
CA ALA A 222 -28.33 -3.25 -4.09
C ALA A 222 -28.90 -3.96 -5.34
N ASP A 223 -29.90 -4.84 -5.16
CA ASP A 223 -30.61 -5.48 -6.27
C ASP A 223 -31.55 -4.48 -6.97
N PHE A 224 -32.16 -3.56 -6.21
CA PHE A 224 -33.00 -2.48 -6.75
C PHE A 224 -32.18 -1.47 -7.57
N LEU A 225 -31.09 -0.94 -7.01
CA LEU A 225 -30.19 -0.02 -7.70
C LEU A 225 -28.73 -0.42 -7.41
N PRO A 226 -28.06 -1.18 -8.31
CA PRO A 226 -26.70 -1.66 -8.06
C PRO A 226 -25.64 -0.57 -7.84
N ALA A 227 -25.88 0.66 -8.32
CA ALA A 227 -25.03 1.80 -8.03
C ALA A 227 -24.88 2.08 -6.52
N THR A 228 -25.88 1.72 -5.70
CA THR A 228 -25.86 1.91 -4.23
C THR A 228 -24.72 1.17 -3.55
N LEU A 229 -24.19 0.09 -4.15
CA LEU A 229 -23.02 -0.61 -3.64
C LEU A 229 -21.81 0.31 -3.42
N GLY A 230 -21.63 1.34 -4.25
CA GLY A 230 -20.59 2.34 -4.05
C GLY A 230 -20.77 3.11 -2.75
N THR A 231 -21.99 3.61 -2.52
CA THR A 231 -22.34 4.33 -1.29
C THR A 231 -22.33 3.42 -0.05
N ILE A 232 -22.80 2.18 -0.17
CA ILE A 232 -22.75 1.18 0.91
C ILE A 232 -21.30 0.93 1.33
N VAL A 233 -20.41 0.64 0.37
CA VAL A 233 -18.98 0.44 0.63
C VAL A 233 -18.39 1.66 1.32
N SER A 234 -18.65 2.86 0.78
CA SER A 234 -18.16 4.12 1.36
C SER A 234 -18.59 4.27 2.82
N TYR A 235 -19.90 4.21 3.06
CA TYR A 235 -20.49 4.48 4.37
C TYR A 235 -20.00 3.46 5.41
N LEU A 236 -20.11 2.16 5.11
CA LEU A 236 -19.67 1.11 6.02
C LEU A 236 -18.16 1.17 6.29
N SER A 237 -17.35 1.54 5.29
CA SER A 237 -15.91 1.71 5.50
C SER A 237 -15.62 2.85 6.48
N ALA A 238 -16.29 3.99 6.31
CA ALA A 238 -16.12 5.15 7.19
C ALA A 238 -16.55 4.83 8.64
N GLU A 239 -17.67 4.13 8.82
CA GLU A 239 -18.17 3.74 10.15
C GLU A 239 -17.27 2.71 10.85
N VAL A 240 -16.65 1.79 10.10
CA VAL A 240 -15.65 0.89 10.67
C VAL A 240 -14.41 1.65 11.11
N THR A 241 -13.92 2.60 10.30
CA THR A 241 -12.73 3.40 10.66
C THR A 241 -12.97 4.31 11.86
N ARG A 242 -14.21 4.75 12.09
CA ARG A 242 -14.60 5.50 13.29
C ARG A 242 -14.55 4.68 14.58
N GLY A 243 -14.79 3.37 14.49
CA GLY A 243 -14.72 2.46 15.65
C GLY A 243 -15.75 2.74 16.75
N VAL A 244 -16.85 3.45 16.44
CA VAL A 244 -17.88 3.85 17.43
C VAL A 244 -18.92 2.77 17.72
N TRP A 245 -19.05 1.78 16.84
CA TRP A 245 -20.08 0.75 16.92
C TRP A 245 -19.68 -0.38 17.87
N LYS A 246 -20.66 -0.88 18.64
CA LYS A 246 -20.49 -2.10 19.44
C LYS A 246 -20.14 -3.29 18.53
N PRO A 247 -19.25 -4.19 18.96
CA PRO A 247 -18.90 -5.37 18.18
C PRO A 247 -20.08 -6.33 18.06
N ALA A 248 -20.20 -6.95 16.88
CA ALA A 248 -21.13 -8.02 16.56
C ALA A 248 -20.52 -9.39 16.89
N PHE A 249 -21.29 -10.26 17.53
CA PHE A 249 -20.87 -11.62 17.89
C PHE A 249 -21.21 -12.61 16.77
N MET A 250 -20.20 -13.25 16.21
CA MET A 250 -20.29 -14.22 15.10
C MET A 250 -20.67 -15.62 15.63
N ASN A 251 -21.86 -15.72 16.22
CA ASN A 251 -22.33 -16.87 17.02
C ASN A 251 -23.09 -17.96 16.23
N GLY A 252 -23.46 -17.71 14.97
CA GLY A 252 -24.22 -18.62 14.12
C GLY A 252 -25.74 -18.45 14.20
N THR A 253 -26.26 -17.78 15.24
CA THR A 253 -27.69 -17.48 15.37
C THR A 253 -28.01 -16.15 14.71
N ASP A 254 -27.38 -15.10 15.20
CA ASP A 254 -27.59 -13.71 14.78
C ASP A 254 -26.72 -13.40 13.56
N TRP A 255 -25.43 -13.71 13.67
CA TRP A 255 -24.44 -13.53 12.61
C TRP A 255 -23.83 -14.88 12.20
N PRO A 256 -23.32 -15.05 10.97
CA PRO A 256 -22.66 -16.28 10.53
C PRO A 256 -21.47 -16.68 11.44
N SER A 257 -21.32 -17.96 11.77
CA SER A 257 -20.22 -18.42 12.64
C SER A 257 -18.99 -18.89 11.85
N PRO A 258 -17.76 -18.38 12.15
CA PRO A 258 -16.52 -18.84 11.54
C PRO A 258 -15.95 -20.13 12.17
N ALA A 259 -16.55 -20.62 13.27
CA ALA A 259 -15.96 -21.64 14.15
C ALA A 259 -15.50 -22.92 13.44
N ALA A 260 -16.21 -23.35 12.38
CA ALA A 260 -15.86 -24.55 11.62
C ALA A 260 -14.51 -24.48 10.88
N ASN A 261 -14.09 -23.29 10.45
CA ASN A 261 -12.91 -23.11 9.59
C ASN A 261 -11.83 -22.22 10.20
N LEU A 262 -12.13 -21.48 11.27
CA LEU A 262 -11.23 -20.46 11.82
C LEU A 262 -9.88 -21.07 12.25
N SER A 263 -9.90 -22.19 12.98
CA SER A 263 -8.67 -22.88 13.42
C SER A 263 -7.82 -23.36 12.24
N THR A 264 -8.45 -23.90 11.19
CA THR A 264 -7.78 -24.30 9.95
C THR A 264 -7.13 -23.10 9.25
N VAL A 265 -7.86 -21.98 9.14
CA VAL A 265 -7.34 -20.73 8.54
C VAL A 265 -6.15 -20.19 9.33
N GLU A 266 -6.22 -20.18 10.67
CA GLU A 266 -5.12 -19.74 11.53
C GLU A 266 -3.88 -20.62 11.39
N GLN A 267 -4.04 -21.94 11.35
CA GLN A 267 -2.93 -22.87 11.11
C GLN A 267 -2.29 -22.65 9.73
N GLN A 268 -3.10 -22.40 8.70
CA GLN A 268 -2.61 -22.08 7.36
C GLN A 268 -1.85 -20.75 7.34
N ILE A 269 -2.33 -19.72 8.04
CA ILE A 269 -1.63 -18.45 8.19
C ILE A 269 -0.27 -18.67 8.86
N LYS A 270 -0.23 -19.40 9.98
CA LYS A 270 1.03 -19.74 10.67
C LYS A 270 2.01 -20.46 9.74
N LYS A 271 1.52 -21.41 8.93
CA LYS A 271 2.34 -22.12 7.94
C LYS A 271 2.93 -21.19 6.88
N ILE A 272 2.15 -20.24 6.36
CA ILE A 272 2.63 -19.24 5.39
C ILE A 272 3.72 -18.37 6.03
N LEU A 273 3.48 -17.87 7.24
CA LEU A 273 4.42 -16.99 7.95
C LEU A 273 5.74 -17.72 8.27
N ALA A 274 5.65 -18.94 8.78
CA ALA A 274 6.82 -19.77 9.07
C ALA A 274 7.63 -20.06 7.79
N ALA A 275 6.98 -20.30 6.65
CA ALA A 275 7.67 -20.49 5.37
C ALA A 275 8.45 -19.24 4.91
N THR A 276 8.05 -18.05 5.37
CA THR A 276 8.76 -16.78 5.13
C THR A 276 9.80 -16.44 6.21
N GLY A 277 10.03 -17.34 7.17
CA GLY A 277 10.93 -17.11 8.31
C GLY A 277 10.40 -16.12 9.34
N VAL A 278 9.07 -15.93 9.38
CA VAL A 278 8.40 -15.07 10.36
C VAL A 278 7.71 -15.96 11.39
N ASP A 279 8.14 -15.85 12.64
CA ASP A 279 7.47 -16.44 13.78
C ASP A 279 6.65 -15.37 14.51
N VAL A 280 5.40 -15.71 14.81
CA VAL A 280 4.46 -14.80 15.44
C VAL A 280 3.92 -15.53 16.66
N PRO A 281 4.05 -14.95 17.87
CA PRO A 281 3.46 -15.56 19.06
C PRO A 281 1.99 -15.79 18.77
N SER A 282 1.47 -16.97 19.13
CA SER A 282 0.06 -17.26 18.97
C SER A 282 -0.72 -16.11 19.60
N LEU A 283 -1.36 -15.29 18.78
CA LEU A 283 -2.25 -14.23 19.24
C LEU A 283 -3.40 -14.96 19.93
N ALA A 284 -3.24 -15.18 21.23
CA ALA A 284 -4.20 -15.87 22.05
C ALA A 284 -5.50 -15.09 21.91
N ILE A 285 -6.48 -15.69 21.25
CA ILE A 285 -7.86 -15.29 21.48
C ILE A 285 -8.08 -15.68 22.93
N ASP A 286 -8.13 -14.70 23.82
CA ASP A 286 -8.55 -14.93 25.20
C ASP A 286 -9.83 -15.78 25.18
N GLY A 287 -9.70 -16.94 25.81
CA GLY A 287 -10.65 -18.03 26.04
C GLY A 287 -12.03 -18.02 25.36
N ASN A 288 -12.36 -19.12 24.66
CA ASN A 288 -13.70 -19.71 24.47
C ASN A 288 -14.87 -18.80 24.01
N GLY A 289 -14.65 -17.51 23.77
CA GLY A 289 -15.67 -16.53 23.39
C GLY A 289 -15.96 -16.55 21.89
N PRO A 290 -17.19 -16.22 21.47
CA PRO A 290 -17.53 -16.12 20.06
C PRO A 290 -16.72 -15.01 19.38
N ALA A 291 -16.20 -15.30 18.18
CA ALA A 291 -15.46 -14.34 17.38
C ALA A 291 -16.26 -13.05 17.15
N THR A 292 -15.61 -11.89 17.23
CA THR A 292 -16.28 -10.58 17.09
C THR A 292 -15.79 -9.81 15.88
N LEU A 293 -16.68 -9.04 15.26
CA LEU A 293 -16.38 -8.08 14.20
C LEU A 293 -17.04 -6.73 14.53
N PRO A 294 -16.48 -5.58 14.10
CA PRO A 294 -17.22 -4.32 14.11
C PRO A 294 -18.57 -4.48 13.39
N LEU A 295 -19.66 -3.97 13.96
CA LEU A 295 -21.02 -4.13 13.40
C LEU A 295 -21.12 -3.77 11.90
N PRO A 296 -20.58 -2.63 11.42
CA PRO A 296 -20.67 -2.29 10.00
C PRO A 296 -19.86 -3.26 9.12
N LEU A 297 -18.73 -3.80 9.62
CA LEU A 297 -17.96 -4.84 8.94
C LEU A 297 -18.73 -6.17 8.88
N ALA A 298 -19.44 -6.54 9.95
CA ALA A 298 -20.28 -7.74 9.98
C ALA A 298 -21.45 -7.63 9.00
N ALA A 299 -22.10 -6.46 8.92
CA ALA A 299 -23.14 -6.16 7.95
C ALA A 299 -22.60 -6.24 6.51
N PHE A 300 -21.43 -5.64 6.26
CA PHE A 300 -20.79 -5.67 4.95
C PHE A 300 -20.41 -7.09 4.54
N LEU A 301 -19.76 -7.85 5.43
CA LEU A 301 -19.42 -9.25 5.18
C LEU A 301 -20.67 -10.06 4.86
N SER A 302 -21.74 -9.90 5.64
CA SER A 302 -23.02 -10.60 5.45
C SER A 302 -23.64 -10.30 4.09
N LEU A 303 -23.64 -9.04 3.64
CA LEU A 303 -24.04 -8.68 2.28
C LEU A 303 -23.21 -9.44 1.25
N THR A 304 -21.88 -9.41 1.37
CA THR A 304 -20.98 -9.97 0.35
C THR A 304 -21.10 -11.49 0.22
N ILE A 305 -21.33 -12.22 1.32
CA ILE A 305 -21.52 -13.69 1.32
C ILE A 305 -22.94 -14.13 0.92
N THR A 306 -23.91 -13.20 0.85
CA THR A 306 -25.27 -13.51 0.37
C THR A 306 -25.35 -13.59 -1.14
N TYR A 307 -24.45 -12.91 -1.87
CA TYR A 307 -24.38 -13.03 -3.32
C TYR A 307 -23.89 -14.43 -3.70
N LYS A 308 -24.76 -15.18 -4.41
CA LYS A 308 -24.32 -16.38 -5.13
C LYS A 308 -23.38 -15.93 -6.24
N LEU A 309 -22.22 -16.59 -6.36
CA LEU A 309 -21.25 -16.34 -7.43
C LEU A 309 -21.72 -16.90 -8.79
N ASP A 310 -22.91 -16.47 -9.23
CA ASP A 310 -23.34 -16.61 -10.61
C ASP A 310 -22.74 -15.48 -11.47
N LYS A 311 -22.69 -15.69 -12.79
CA LYS A 311 -22.14 -14.70 -13.76
C LYS A 311 -22.77 -13.31 -13.63
N SER A 312 -24.03 -13.22 -13.17
CA SER A 312 -24.75 -11.96 -12.99
C SER A 312 -24.22 -11.10 -11.82
N TYR A 313 -23.75 -11.73 -10.74
CA TYR A 313 -23.31 -11.06 -9.51
C TYR A 313 -21.79 -10.90 -9.41
N GLU A 314 -21.02 -11.55 -10.29
CA GLU A 314 -19.56 -11.42 -10.38
C GLU A 314 -19.13 -9.95 -10.43
N ARG A 315 -19.83 -9.13 -11.21
CA ARG A 315 -19.56 -7.69 -11.35
C ARG A 315 -19.66 -6.91 -10.04
N PHE A 316 -20.53 -7.32 -9.12
CA PHE A 316 -20.68 -6.69 -7.80
C PHE A 316 -19.57 -7.14 -6.87
N VAL A 317 -19.29 -8.44 -6.85
CA VAL A 317 -18.21 -9.00 -6.02
C VAL A 317 -16.85 -8.39 -6.38
N VAL A 318 -16.58 -8.10 -7.66
CA VAL A 318 -15.33 -7.44 -8.03
C VAL A 318 -15.27 -5.96 -7.61
N LEU A 319 -16.42 -5.30 -7.40
CA LEU A 319 -16.45 -3.94 -6.83
C LEU A 319 -16.22 -3.97 -5.32
N VAL A 320 -16.95 -4.83 -4.60
CA VAL A 320 -17.00 -4.82 -3.12
C VAL A 320 -15.90 -5.65 -2.45
N GLY A 321 -15.41 -6.69 -3.13
CA GLY A 321 -14.41 -7.63 -2.59
C GLY A 321 -13.10 -6.96 -2.19
N PRO A 322 -12.47 -6.13 -3.04
CA PRO A 322 -11.27 -5.38 -2.66
C PRO A 322 -11.49 -4.48 -1.45
N SER A 323 -12.66 -3.84 -1.34
CA SER A 323 -13.02 -2.98 -0.21
C SER A 323 -13.15 -3.79 1.08
N LEU A 324 -13.80 -4.96 1.02
CA LEU A 324 -13.95 -5.84 2.17
C LEU A 324 -12.59 -6.24 2.73
N ILE A 325 -11.66 -6.62 1.85
CA ILE A 325 -10.30 -7.03 2.23
C ILE A 325 -9.52 -5.87 2.81
N ALA A 326 -9.57 -4.69 2.19
CA ALA A 326 -8.87 -3.51 2.69
C ALA A 326 -9.39 -3.15 4.09
N LEU A 327 -10.71 -3.18 4.27
CA LEU A 327 -11.37 -2.83 5.52
C LEU A 327 -11.06 -3.81 6.64
N SER A 328 -11.19 -5.11 6.37
CA SER A 328 -10.89 -6.15 7.36
C SER A 328 -9.41 -6.24 7.70
N SER A 329 -8.51 -5.87 6.77
CA SER A 329 -7.07 -5.79 7.04
C SER A 329 -6.70 -4.58 7.90
N GLY A 330 -7.45 -3.49 7.80
CA GLY A 330 -7.27 -2.31 8.65
C GLY A 330 -7.81 -2.47 10.08
N CYS A 331 -8.70 -3.45 10.30
CA CYS A 331 -9.26 -3.76 11.62
C CYS A 331 -8.29 -4.58 12.50
N PRO A 332 -8.45 -4.54 13.84
CA PRO A 332 -7.69 -5.39 14.74
C PRO A 332 -7.80 -6.87 14.38
N TRP A 333 -6.71 -7.60 14.58
CA TRP A 333 -6.74 -9.06 14.55
C TRP A 333 -7.79 -9.59 15.55
N PRO A 334 -8.62 -10.62 15.23
CA PRO A 334 -8.60 -11.51 14.06
C PRO A 334 -9.67 -11.22 12.98
N CYS A 335 -9.99 -9.95 12.70
CA CYS A 335 -11.07 -9.61 11.75
C CYS A 335 -10.90 -10.25 10.35
N MET A 336 -9.70 -10.19 9.76
CA MET A 336 -9.44 -10.76 8.44
C MET A 336 -9.45 -12.32 8.43
N PRO A 337 -8.87 -13.03 9.42
CA PRO A 337 -9.09 -14.46 9.59
C PRO A 337 -10.57 -14.86 9.66
N ILE A 338 -11.42 -14.11 10.37
CA ILE A 338 -12.86 -14.36 10.44
C ILE A 338 -13.52 -14.22 9.06
N VAL A 339 -13.20 -13.14 8.33
CA VAL A 339 -13.67 -12.90 6.96
C VAL A 339 -13.26 -14.06 6.05
N GLY A 340 -12.00 -14.49 6.12
CA GLY A 340 -11.48 -15.61 5.32
C GLY A 340 -12.16 -16.94 5.65
N ALA A 341 -12.39 -17.23 6.94
CA ALA A 341 -13.07 -18.45 7.38
C ALA A 341 -14.51 -18.52 6.85
N LEU A 342 -15.25 -17.42 6.89
CA LEU A 342 -16.63 -17.34 6.40
C LEU A 342 -16.71 -17.39 4.87
N TRP A 343 -15.79 -16.74 4.16
CA TRP A 343 -15.73 -16.84 2.71
C TRP A 343 -15.32 -18.24 2.23
N ALA A 344 -14.44 -18.93 2.96
CA ALA A 344 -14.07 -20.31 2.66
C ALA A 344 -15.27 -21.27 2.77
N GLN A 345 -16.24 -21.01 3.67
CA GLN A 345 -17.48 -21.78 3.75
C GLN A 345 -18.35 -21.64 2.50
N LYS A 346 -18.34 -20.46 1.87
CA LYS A 346 -19.14 -20.19 0.66
C LYS A 346 -18.43 -20.63 -0.61
N VAL A 347 -17.13 -20.36 -0.72
CA VAL A 347 -16.39 -20.44 -1.97
C VAL A 347 -15.01 -21.01 -1.72
N LYS A 348 -14.91 -22.34 -1.75
CA LYS A 348 -13.66 -23.06 -1.48
C LYS A 348 -12.50 -22.59 -2.38
N ARG A 349 -12.77 -22.25 -3.65
CA ARG A 349 -11.74 -21.77 -4.60
C ARG A 349 -11.07 -20.45 -4.22
N TRP A 350 -11.66 -19.65 -3.33
CA TRP A 350 -11.11 -18.36 -2.89
C TRP A 350 -10.45 -18.43 -1.51
N SER A 351 -10.49 -19.60 -0.86
CA SER A 351 -9.91 -19.81 0.47
C SER A 351 -8.43 -19.40 0.52
N ASP A 352 -7.62 -19.90 -0.41
CA ASP A 352 -6.18 -19.58 -0.47
C ASP A 352 -5.92 -18.07 -0.59
N PHE A 353 -6.75 -17.37 -1.38
CA PHE A 353 -6.61 -15.92 -1.57
C PHE A 353 -6.94 -15.13 -0.30
N PHE A 354 -8.01 -15.49 0.42
CA PHE A 354 -8.34 -14.86 1.69
C PHE A 354 -7.35 -15.21 2.80
N VAL A 355 -6.88 -16.46 2.86
CA VAL A 355 -5.88 -16.92 3.83
C VAL A 355 -4.56 -16.16 3.62
N PHE A 356 -4.13 -16.01 2.36
CA PHE A 356 -2.97 -15.20 2.01
C PHE A 356 -3.15 -13.71 2.35
N SER A 357 -4.34 -13.17 2.11
CA SER A 357 -4.65 -11.78 2.48
C SER A 357 -4.71 -11.60 4.00
N ALA A 358 -5.14 -12.62 4.74
CA ALA A 358 -5.16 -12.62 6.20
C ALA A 358 -3.75 -12.71 6.80
N SER A 359 -2.83 -13.48 6.21
CA SER A 359 -1.45 -13.55 6.70
C SER A 359 -0.72 -12.22 6.58
N ALA A 360 -1.05 -11.41 5.57
CA ALA A 360 -0.53 -10.04 5.43
C ALA A 360 -0.92 -9.12 6.60
N THR A 361 -2.02 -9.40 7.32
CA THR A 361 -2.52 -8.51 8.37
C THR A 361 -1.68 -8.50 9.64
N VAL A 362 -0.82 -9.49 9.85
CA VAL A 362 0.07 -9.53 11.01
C VAL A 362 1.06 -8.36 10.99
N PHE A 363 1.55 -8.00 9.81
CA PHE A 363 2.54 -6.93 9.63
C PHE A 363 1.96 -5.52 9.82
N HIS A 364 0.63 -5.38 9.82
CA HIS A 364 -0.01 -4.13 10.26
C HIS A 364 0.19 -3.88 11.75
N HIS A 365 0.36 -4.94 12.55
CA HIS A 365 0.25 -4.89 14.00
C HIS A 365 1.58 -5.21 14.70
N SER A 366 2.50 -5.93 14.05
CA SER A 366 3.78 -6.32 14.62
C SER A 366 4.96 -5.75 13.84
N ARG A 367 5.67 -4.79 14.44
CA ARG A 367 6.96 -4.29 13.90
C ARG A 367 8.00 -5.40 13.84
N ASP A 368 8.03 -6.27 14.84
CA ASP A 368 8.96 -7.41 14.89
C ASP A 368 8.76 -8.36 13.71
N ALA A 369 7.51 -8.66 13.34
CA ALA A 369 7.22 -9.47 12.15
C ALA A 369 7.78 -8.83 10.86
N VAL A 370 7.69 -7.50 10.73
CA VAL A 370 8.26 -6.77 9.60
C VAL A 370 9.78 -6.89 9.58
N VAL A 371 10.44 -6.73 10.73
CA VAL A 371 11.90 -6.89 10.86
C VAL A 371 12.33 -8.32 10.53
N GLN A 372 11.62 -9.33 11.04
CA GLN A 372 11.87 -10.73 10.72
C GLN A 372 11.73 -11.00 9.21
N LEU A 373 10.68 -10.47 8.56
CA LEU A 373 10.50 -10.62 7.12
C LEU A 373 11.61 -9.94 6.31
N LEU A 374 11.99 -8.72 6.69
CA LEU A 374 13.13 -8.02 6.07
C LEU A 374 14.41 -8.84 6.24
N LYS A 375 14.68 -9.35 7.44
CA LYS A 375 15.82 -10.23 7.71
C LYS A 375 15.79 -11.45 6.80
N SER A 376 14.66 -12.15 6.67
CA SER A 376 14.49 -13.27 5.74
C SER A 376 14.77 -12.90 4.29
N CYS A 377 14.37 -11.69 3.85
CA CYS A 377 14.70 -11.19 2.51
C CYS A 377 16.21 -10.98 2.31
N PHE A 378 16.90 -10.36 3.28
CA PHE A 378 18.36 -10.23 3.25
C PHE A 378 19.05 -11.59 3.25
N THR A 379 18.66 -12.47 4.15
CA THR A 379 19.19 -13.85 4.28
C THR A 379 19.01 -14.63 2.98
N SER A 380 17.81 -14.62 2.38
CA SER A 380 17.54 -15.29 1.11
C SER A 380 18.39 -14.71 -0.02
N THR A 381 18.43 -13.38 -0.15
CA THR A 381 19.16 -12.72 -1.24
C THR A 381 20.66 -12.95 -1.16
N LEU A 382 21.22 -13.00 0.05
CA LEU A 382 22.64 -13.18 0.28
C LEU A 382 23.06 -14.65 0.42
N GLY A 383 22.09 -15.58 0.49
CA GLY A 383 22.36 -17.00 0.69
C GLY A 383 22.93 -17.32 2.08
N LEU A 384 22.65 -16.47 3.07
CA LEU A 384 23.14 -16.64 4.45
C LEU A 384 22.28 -17.71 5.16
N GLY A 385 22.87 -18.55 6.02
CA GLY A 385 22.09 -19.45 6.90
C GLY A 385 21.58 -20.78 6.33
N SER A 386 22.03 -21.23 5.16
CA SER A 386 21.78 -22.61 4.69
C SER A 386 23.06 -23.45 4.77
N ALA A 387 23.00 -24.58 5.47
CA ALA A 387 24.06 -25.60 5.46
C ALA A 387 24.24 -26.28 4.09
N CYS A 388 23.40 -25.94 3.10
CA CYS A 388 23.48 -26.51 1.76
C CYS A 388 24.47 -25.72 0.89
N ILE A 389 25.52 -26.41 0.46
CA ILE A 389 26.64 -25.93 -0.36
C ILE A 389 26.20 -25.36 -1.73
N TYR A 390 24.93 -25.55 -2.13
CA TYR A 390 24.42 -25.21 -3.47
C TYR A 390 23.55 -23.95 -3.57
N ASN A 391 23.25 -23.24 -2.48
CA ASN A 391 22.43 -22.02 -2.56
C ASN A 391 23.27 -20.77 -2.79
N ASN A 392 23.36 -20.34 -4.06
CA ASN A 392 24.04 -19.10 -4.47
C ASN A 392 23.27 -17.81 -4.16
N GLY A 393 22.21 -17.86 -3.34
CA GLY A 393 21.34 -16.71 -3.04
C GLY A 393 20.73 -16.06 -4.29
N GLY A 394 20.46 -14.77 -4.22
CA GLY A 394 20.06 -13.92 -5.34
C GLY A 394 18.56 -13.70 -5.48
N VAL A 395 18.18 -12.90 -6.47
CA VAL A 395 16.79 -12.46 -6.72
C VAL A 395 15.86 -13.65 -6.97
N GLY A 396 16.37 -14.72 -7.58
CA GLY A 396 15.62 -15.96 -7.79
C GLY A 396 15.12 -16.56 -6.48
N THR A 397 15.98 -16.68 -5.46
CA THR A 397 15.58 -17.19 -4.14
C THR A 397 14.62 -16.24 -3.42
N LEU A 398 14.90 -14.92 -3.48
CA LEU A 398 14.08 -13.88 -2.87
C LEU A 398 12.65 -13.88 -3.40
N LEU A 399 12.49 -14.07 -4.72
CA LEU A 399 11.21 -14.07 -5.42
C LEU A 399 10.67 -15.49 -5.68
N GLY A 400 11.36 -16.53 -5.23
CA GLY A 400 10.87 -17.90 -5.35
C GLY A 400 10.95 -18.52 -6.74
N HIS A 401 11.85 -18.04 -7.59
CA HIS A 401 12.15 -18.67 -8.88
C HIS A 401 12.74 -20.07 -8.64
N GLY A 402 11.98 -21.11 -8.98
CA GLY A 402 12.33 -22.51 -8.68
C GLY A 402 11.40 -23.20 -7.68
N PHE A 403 10.45 -22.48 -7.06
CA PHE A 403 9.27 -23.13 -6.49
C PHE A 403 8.42 -23.64 -7.65
N GLY A 404 8.64 -24.91 -7.98
CA GLY A 404 7.98 -25.60 -9.08
C GLY A 404 6.49 -25.38 -9.06
N SER A 405 5.95 -25.07 -10.23
CA SER A 405 4.54 -25.31 -10.52
C SER A 405 4.25 -26.79 -10.28
N HIS A 406 3.20 -27.05 -9.50
CA HIS A 406 2.41 -28.27 -9.40
C HIS A 406 2.62 -29.23 -8.22
N VAL A 407 1.47 -29.83 -7.91
CA VAL A 407 1.21 -31.14 -7.29
C VAL A 407 0.95 -31.11 -5.77
N SER A 408 -0.29 -31.49 -5.43
CA SER A 408 -0.83 -31.76 -4.09
C SER A 408 -1.37 -30.56 -3.30
N GLY A 409 -2.54 -30.04 -3.70
CA GLY A 409 -3.65 -29.64 -2.80
C GLY A 409 -3.36 -28.82 -1.54
N GLY A 410 -2.24 -28.10 -1.48
CA GLY A 410 -1.77 -27.34 -0.32
C GLY A 410 -1.12 -26.04 -0.76
N ILE A 411 -1.07 -25.08 0.17
CA ILE A 411 -0.52 -23.74 -0.05
C ILE A 411 0.95 -23.87 -0.45
N SER A 412 1.29 -23.40 -1.65
CA SER A 412 2.67 -23.32 -2.15
C SER A 412 3.51 -22.42 -1.22
N PRO A 413 4.76 -22.80 -0.88
CA PRO A 413 5.63 -21.93 -0.09
C PRO A 413 5.79 -20.57 -0.76
N VAL A 414 5.50 -19.51 -0.01
CA VAL A 414 5.60 -18.13 -0.49
C VAL A 414 7.02 -17.64 -0.20
N ALA A 415 7.72 -17.15 -1.21
CA ALA A 415 9.04 -16.56 -1.03
C ALA A 415 8.95 -15.23 -0.24
N PRO A 416 9.93 -14.92 0.64
CA PRO A 416 9.86 -13.75 1.51
C PRO A 416 9.76 -12.42 0.73
N GLY A 417 10.42 -12.32 -0.42
CA GLY A 417 10.36 -11.11 -1.27
C GLY A 417 9.01 -10.91 -1.94
N ILE A 418 8.37 -11.99 -2.44
CA ILE A 418 6.99 -11.90 -2.96
C ILE A 418 6.04 -11.44 -1.86
N PHE A 419 6.23 -11.98 -0.65
CA PHE A 419 5.37 -11.65 0.46
C PHE A 419 5.54 -10.19 0.89
N TYR A 420 6.79 -9.71 0.99
CA TYR A 420 7.07 -8.29 1.25
C TYR A 420 6.41 -7.37 0.20
N LEU A 421 6.50 -7.70 -1.09
CA LEU A 421 5.86 -6.93 -2.17
C LEU A 421 4.33 -6.86 -2.07
N ARG A 422 3.71 -7.78 -1.33
CA ARG A 422 2.25 -7.77 -1.07
C ARG A 422 1.88 -6.98 0.18
N VAL A 423 2.80 -6.89 1.14
CA VAL A 423 2.56 -6.32 2.47
C VAL A 423 3.09 -4.89 2.63
N PHE A 424 4.11 -4.47 1.88
CA PHE A 424 4.81 -3.20 2.17
C PHE A 424 3.91 -1.95 2.22
N ARG A 425 2.85 -1.89 1.42
CA ARG A 425 1.86 -0.78 1.42
C ARG A 425 0.99 -0.72 2.67
N SER A 426 1.05 -1.77 3.46
CA SER A 426 0.20 -2.03 4.61
C SER A 426 0.95 -1.70 5.92
N ILE A 427 2.28 -1.52 5.87
CA ILE A 427 3.09 -1.13 7.02
C ILE A 427 2.68 0.29 7.48
N ARG A 428 2.18 0.43 8.71
CA ARG A 428 1.61 1.71 9.22
C ARG A 428 2.69 2.73 9.54
N ASP A 429 3.72 2.32 10.26
CA ASP A 429 4.85 3.18 10.61
C ASP A 429 6.03 2.79 9.72
N VAL A 430 6.31 3.58 8.70
CA VAL A 430 7.43 3.33 7.79
C VAL A 430 8.71 4.03 8.23
N MET A 431 8.66 4.93 9.24
CA MET A 431 9.82 5.73 9.66
C MET A 431 10.91 4.87 10.29
N PHE A 432 10.51 3.86 11.08
CA PHE A 432 11.47 2.94 11.71
C PHE A 432 12.21 2.05 10.69
N LEU A 433 11.66 1.87 9.48
CA LEU A 433 12.24 0.99 8.47
C LEU A 433 13.63 1.45 8.04
N THR A 434 13.90 2.76 8.01
CA THR A 434 15.21 3.27 7.60
C THR A 434 16.30 2.79 8.56
N GLU A 435 16.09 2.89 9.87
CA GLU A 435 17.04 2.43 10.90
C GLU A 435 17.20 0.90 10.89
N GLU A 436 16.10 0.16 10.70
CA GLU A 436 16.13 -1.30 10.64
C GLU A 436 16.84 -1.81 9.38
N ILE A 437 16.62 -1.18 8.22
CA ILE A 437 17.32 -1.52 6.97
C ILE A 437 18.82 -1.25 7.12
N VAL A 438 19.22 -0.14 7.73
CA VAL A 438 20.64 0.16 8.02
C VAL A 438 21.22 -0.90 8.96
N SER A 439 20.50 -1.27 10.02
CA SER A 439 20.93 -2.29 10.97
C SER A 439 21.10 -3.67 10.32
N LEU A 440 20.13 -4.11 9.51
CA LEU A 440 20.20 -5.34 8.74
C LEU A 440 21.31 -5.33 7.70
N LEU A 441 21.57 -4.18 7.07
CA LEU A 441 22.71 -4.02 6.15
C LEU A 441 24.04 -4.18 6.89
N MET A 442 24.19 -3.58 8.08
CA MET A 442 25.42 -3.70 8.89
C MET A 442 25.64 -5.12 9.40
N LEU A 443 24.57 -5.83 9.81
CA LEU A 443 24.62 -7.24 10.15
C LEU A 443 25.04 -8.09 8.95
N SER A 444 24.43 -7.84 7.77
CA SER A 444 24.76 -8.54 6.53
C SER A 444 26.24 -8.35 6.14
N VAL A 445 26.78 -7.13 6.29
CA VAL A 445 28.21 -6.85 6.03
C VAL A 445 29.11 -7.69 6.94
N ARG A 446 28.75 -7.80 8.23
CA ARG A 446 29.48 -8.62 9.20
C ARG A 446 29.47 -10.10 8.80
N ASP A 447 28.31 -10.62 8.43
CA ASP A 447 28.16 -12.01 8.01
C ASP A 447 28.94 -12.30 6.71
N ILE A 448 28.92 -11.38 5.75
CA ILE A 448 29.68 -11.48 4.49
C ILE A 448 31.19 -11.50 4.78
N ALA A 449 31.68 -10.61 5.64
CA ALA A 449 33.10 -10.53 6.00
C ALA A 449 33.60 -11.80 6.71
N ASN A 450 32.74 -12.42 7.52
CA ASN A 450 33.04 -13.66 8.25
C ASN A 450 32.81 -14.94 7.41
N GLY A 451 32.50 -14.81 6.12
CA GLY A 451 32.29 -15.96 5.23
C GLY A 451 30.96 -16.70 5.43
N GLY A 452 29.99 -16.11 6.14
CA GLY A 452 28.66 -16.67 6.38
C GLY A 452 28.62 -17.82 7.40
N LEU A 453 29.72 -18.09 8.12
CA LEU A 453 29.82 -19.13 9.14
C LEU A 453 29.40 -18.60 10.53
N PRO A 454 28.65 -19.37 11.34
CA PRO A 454 28.32 -18.99 12.71
C PRO A 454 29.59 -18.84 13.56
N LYS A 455 29.56 -17.91 14.54
CA LYS A 455 30.68 -17.59 15.46
C LYS A 455 31.34 -18.81 16.13
N GLY A 456 30.67 -19.96 16.22
CA GLY A 456 31.19 -21.19 16.86
C GLY A 456 31.97 -22.16 15.96
N GLU A 457 31.92 -22.03 14.62
CA GLU A 457 32.63 -22.96 13.70
C GLU A 457 33.95 -22.40 13.17
N VAL A 458 34.13 -21.08 13.21
CA VAL A 458 35.35 -20.39 12.74
C VAL A 458 36.59 -20.81 13.53
N ASP A 459 36.42 -21.09 14.83
CA ASP A 459 37.52 -21.53 15.72
C ASP A 459 38.02 -22.94 15.43
N LYS A 460 37.28 -23.76 14.67
CA LYS A 460 37.65 -25.16 14.36
C LYS A 460 38.42 -25.31 13.04
N LEU A 461 38.59 -24.24 12.26
CA LEU A 461 39.31 -24.34 10.99
C LEU A 461 40.83 -24.36 11.17
N LYS A 462 41.44 -25.52 10.89
CA LYS A 462 42.89 -25.72 10.91
C LYS A 462 43.58 -24.75 9.93
N LYS A 463 44.58 -24.01 10.44
CA LYS A 463 45.54 -23.26 9.61
C LYS A 463 46.29 -24.26 8.71
N THR A 464 46.31 -24.02 7.40
CA THR A 464 47.17 -24.80 6.50
C THR A 464 48.62 -24.33 6.62
N LYS A 465 49.57 -25.17 6.16
CA LYS A 465 51.03 -24.97 6.24
C LYS A 465 51.55 -23.70 5.56
N TYR A 466 50.71 -22.99 4.81
CA TYR A 466 51.02 -21.73 4.10
C TYR A 466 50.24 -20.50 4.65
N GLY A 467 49.68 -20.58 5.86
CA GLY A 467 49.02 -19.44 6.51
C GLY A 467 47.62 -19.11 5.99
N MET A 468 47.17 -19.68 4.87
CA MET A 468 45.78 -19.54 4.39
C MET A 468 44.83 -20.45 5.18
N ARG A 469 43.77 -19.85 5.76
CA ARG A 469 42.62 -20.60 6.28
C ARG A 469 41.76 -21.05 5.11
N TYR A 470 41.27 -22.29 5.15
CA TYR A 470 40.29 -22.79 4.18
C TYR A 470 39.04 -21.87 4.24
N GLY A 471 38.54 -21.34 3.12
CA GLY A 471 37.32 -20.50 3.11
C GLY A 471 37.49 -18.97 3.21
N GLN A 472 38.69 -18.42 3.06
CA GLN A 472 38.87 -16.97 2.98
C GLN A 472 38.26 -16.42 1.66
N VAL A 473 37.09 -15.76 1.77
CA VAL A 473 36.39 -15.14 0.62
C VAL A 473 37.21 -13.96 0.09
N SER A 474 37.39 -13.85 -1.23
CA SER A 474 38.13 -12.73 -1.81
C SER A 474 37.43 -11.40 -1.51
N LEU A 475 38.20 -10.33 -1.29
CA LEU A 475 37.67 -8.99 -1.02
C LEU A 475 36.71 -8.53 -2.15
N SER A 476 36.99 -8.87 -3.40
CA SER A 476 36.15 -8.57 -4.55
C SER A 476 34.79 -9.29 -4.52
N ALA A 477 34.76 -10.55 -4.08
CA ALA A 477 33.53 -11.30 -3.90
C ALA A 477 32.69 -10.75 -2.74
N SER A 478 33.33 -10.43 -1.60
CA SER A 478 32.67 -9.77 -0.47
C SER A 478 32.10 -8.42 -0.86
N MET A 479 32.85 -7.60 -1.58
CA MET A 479 32.40 -6.29 -2.08
C MET A 479 31.18 -6.41 -3.00
N THR A 480 31.16 -7.43 -3.88
CA THR A 480 30.02 -7.69 -4.75
C THR A 480 28.77 -8.02 -3.93
N ARG A 481 28.88 -8.90 -2.92
CA ARG A 481 27.76 -9.24 -2.03
C ARG A 481 27.27 -8.04 -1.21
N VAL A 482 28.18 -7.20 -0.74
CA VAL A 482 27.84 -5.95 -0.03
C VAL A 482 27.04 -5.01 -0.92
N LYS A 483 27.43 -4.84 -2.19
CA LYS A 483 26.65 -4.03 -3.15
C LYS A 483 25.24 -4.60 -3.38
N HIS A 484 25.09 -5.93 -3.41
CA HIS A 484 23.77 -6.56 -3.52
C HIS A 484 22.91 -6.31 -2.27
N ALA A 485 23.50 -6.40 -1.06
CA ALA A 485 22.81 -6.08 0.18
C ALA A 485 22.34 -4.62 0.20
N ALA A 486 23.21 -3.69 -0.23
CA ALA A 486 22.90 -2.26 -0.32
C ALA A 486 21.79 -1.98 -1.36
N LEU A 487 21.82 -2.65 -2.51
CA LEU A 487 20.79 -2.54 -3.55
C LEU A 487 19.43 -3.05 -3.05
N LEU A 488 19.41 -4.16 -2.31
CA LEU A 488 18.20 -4.69 -1.69
C LEU A 488 17.63 -3.71 -0.66
N GLY A 489 18.48 -3.21 0.25
CA GLY A 489 18.08 -2.20 1.23
C GLY A 489 17.50 -0.95 0.57
N ALA A 490 18.17 -0.41 -0.46
CA ALA A 490 17.71 0.76 -1.20
C ALA A 490 16.35 0.50 -1.88
N SER A 491 16.15 -0.70 -2.41
CA SER A 491 14.89 -1.11 -3.02
C SER A 491 13.75 -1.13 -1.99
N PHE A 492 13.97 -1.70 -0.80
CA PHE A 492 12.98 -1.73 0.27
C PHE A 492 12.65 -0.34 0.81
N LEU A 493 13.68 0.50 1.02
CA LEU A 493 13.50 1.88 1.46
C LEU A 493 12.61 2.65 0.46
N TRP A 494 12.90 2.53 -0.84
CA TRP A 494 12.18 3.21 -1.89
C TRP A 494 10.72 2.74 -2.00
N ILE A 495 10.47 1.43 -2.06
CA ILE A 495 9.09 0.94 -2.24
C ILE A 495 8.21 1.21 -1.01
N SER A 496 8.78 1.20 0.20
CA SER A 496 7.99 1.38 1.44
C SER A 496 7.63 2.82 1.72
N GLY A 497 8.56 3.77 1.58
CA GLY A 497 8.29 5.18 1.96
C GLY A 497 8.76 6.21 0.96
N GLY A 498 9.18 5.79 -0.24
CA GLY A 498 9.45 6.66 -1.37
C GLY A 498 10.43 7.78 -1.04
N TYR A 499 10.13 8.98 -1.54
CA TYR A 499 10.98 10.16 -1.35
C TYR A 499 11.15 10.56 0.12
N GLY A 500 10.11 10.39 0.96
CA GLY A 500 10.14 10.82 2.36
C GLY A 500 11.22 10.10 3.17
N LEU A 501 11.28 8.77 3.07
CA LEU A 501 12.31 7.98 3.76
C LEU A 501 13.71 8.18 3.17
N VAL A 502 13.82 8.39 1.86
CA VAL A 502 15.12 8.70 1.25
C VAL A 502 15.62 10.07 1.72
N GLN A 503 14.76 11.06 1.87
CA GLN A 503 15.17 12.34 2.45
C GLN A 503 15.66 12.15 3.90
N SER A 504 14.87 11.48 4.76
CA SER A 504 15.23 11.21 6.16
C SER A 504 16.54 10.41 6.26
N LEU A 505 16.78 9.47 5.34
CA LEU A 505 18.06 8.73 5.26
C LEU A 505 19.26 9.69 5.16
N PHE A 506 19.21 10.65 4.23
CA PHE A 506 20.32 11.58 3.98
C PHE A 506 20.46 12.65 5.05
N THR A 507 19.34 13.20 5.55
CA THR A 507 19.36 14.35 6.46
C THR A 507 19.43 13.97 7.94
N GLU A 508 18.99 12.78 8.30
CA GLU A 508 18.81 12.37 9.70
C GLU A 508 19.51 11.03 10.00
N THR A 509 19.12 9.94 9.32
CA THR A 509 19.57 8.59 9.71
C THR A 509 21.07 8.37 9.50
N LEU A 510 21.64 8.72 8.35
CA LEU A 510 23.07 8.53 8.12
C LEU A 510 23.94 9.45 9.01
N PRO A 511 23.67 10.77 9.09
CA PRO A 511 24.40 11.63 10.03
C PRO A 511 24.33 11.12 11.47
N SER A 512 23.13 10.78 11.97
CA SER A 512 22.97 10.26 13.33
C SER A 512 23.71 8.94 13.54
N TRP A 513 23.69 8.03 12.56
CA TRP A 513 24.42 6.77 12.62
C TRP A 513 25.93 6.99 12.81
N PHE A 514 26.54 7.90 12.03
CA PHE A 514 27.97 8.23 12.15
C PHE A 514 28.34 8.95 13.46
N LEU A 515 27.40 9.69 14.03
CA LEU A 515 27.56 10.36 15.33
C LEU A 515 27.29 9.43 16.52
N SER A 516 26.62 8.29 16.29
CA SER A 516 26.27 7.33 17.33
C SER A 516 27.40 6.34 17.63
N ALA A 517 27.42 5.79 18.85
CA ALA A 517 28.35 4.73 19.23
C ALA A 517 27.91 3.31 18.80
N GLN A 518 26.79 3.16 18.05
CA GLN A 518 26.23 1.86 17.67
C GLN A 518 27.13 1.04 16.71
N GLY A 519 28.23 1.61 16.21
CA GLY A 519 29.21 0.91 15.35
C GLY A 519 30.35 0.20 16.09
N LEU A 520 30.43 0.31 17.43
CA LEU A 520 31.61 -0.03 18.24
C LEU A 520 31.63 -1.47 18.80
N GLU A 521 31.05 -2.44 18.11
CA GLU A 521 31.45 -3.85 18.34
C GLU A 521 32.87 -4.02 17.78
N GLN A 522 33.84 -3.71 18.62
CA GLN A 522 35.26 -3.74 18.30
C GLN A 522 35.75 -5.19 18.30
N GLU A 523 35.60 -5.88 17.17
CA GLU A 523 36.31 -7.13 16.92
C GLU A 523 37.78 -6.78 16.66
N VAL A 524 38.60 -6.89 17.71
CA VAL A 524 40.04 -6.56 17.68
C VAL A 524 40.77 -7.52 16.72
N GLY A 525 41.24 -7.02 15.57
CA GLY A 525 42.07 -7.75 14.62
C GLY A 525 41.96 -7.26 13.16
N GLU A 526 42.75 -7.83 12.24
CA GLU A 526 42.75 -7.51 10.79
C GLU A 526 41.36 -7.70 10.14
N SER A 527 40.57 -8.65 10.66
CA SER A 527 39.17 -8.85 10.25
C SER A 527 38.30 -7.62 10.54
N GLY A 528 38.54 -6.93 11.66
CA GLY A 528 37.81 -5.73 12.06
C GLY A 528 37.97 -4.56 11.08
N VAL A 529 39.18 -4.37 10.54
CA VAL A 529 39.45 -3.31 9.55
C VAL A 529 38.75 -3.58 8.23
N VAL A 530 38.74 -4.84 7.77
CA VAL A 530 38.03 -5.24 6.54
C VAL A 530 36.52 -5.07 6.71
N VAL A 531 35.96 -5.49 7.85
CA VAL A 531 34.54 -5.28 8.18
C VAL A 531 34.21 -3.78 8.18
N ALA A 532 35.04 -2.96 8.83
CA ALA A 532 34.82 -1.52 8.91
C ALA A 532 34.84 -0.85 7.53
N MET A 533 35.80 -1.21 6.67
CA MET A 533 35.86 -0.72 5.29
C MET A 533 34.62 -1.14 4.47
N LEU A 534 34.20 -2.42 4.58
CA LEU A 534 33.01 -2.92 3.89
C LEU A 534 31.73 -2.21 4.37
N ARG A 535 31.63 -1.85 5.66
CA ARG A 535 30.50 -1.06 6.19
C ARG A 535 30.42 0.30 5.50
N GLY A 536 31.55 0.99 5.34
CA GLY A 536 31.59 2.29 4.68
C GLY A 536 31.12 2.20 3.23
N TYR A 537 31.64 1.24 2.46
CA TYR A 537 31.20 1.01 1.08
C TYR A 537 29.74 0.56 0.95
N ALA A 538 29.23 -0.22 1.91
CA ALA A 538 27.83 -0.61 1.97
C ALA A 538 26.91 0.60 2.12
N LEU A 539 27.21 1.48 3.09
CA LEU A 539 26.46 2.71 3.35
C LEU A 539 26.54 3.66 2.15
N ALA A 540 27.71 3.78 1.51
CA ALA A 540 27.87 4.62 0.33
C ALA A 540 27.01 4.12 -0.84
N SER A 541 27.07 2.82 -1.12
CA SER A 541 26.26 2.18 -2.16
C SER A 541 24.77 2.34 -1.85
N PHE A 542 24.37 2.13 -0.60
CA PHE A 542 22.98 2.24 -0.14
C PHE A 542 22.44 3.67 -0.29
N ALA A 543 23.21 4.68 0.10
CA ALA A 543 22.84 6.08 -0.01
C ALA A 543 22.65 6.48 -1.48
N VAL A 544 23.65 6.24 -2.34
CA VAL A 544 23.58 6.64 -3.75
C VAL A 544 22.48 5.89 -4.50
N LEU A 545 22.32 4.58 -4.28
CA LEU A 545 21.22 3.80 -4.89
C LEU A 545 19.84 4.28 -4.43
N SER A 546 19.69 4.64 -3.15
CA SER A 546 18.44 5.20 -2.63
C SER A 546 18.12 6.54 -3.29
N GLY A 547 19.11 7.41 -3.44
CA GLY A 547 18.96 8.69 -4.13
C GLY A 547 18.65 8.53 -5.62
N THR A 548 19.27 7.57 -6.32
CA THR A 548 18.99 7.33 -7.75
C THR A 548 17.58 6.78 -7.97
N PHE A 549 17.07 5.93 -7.09
CA PHE A 549 15.67 5.50 -7.13
C PHE A 549 14.70 6.65 -6.89
N ALA A 550 15.03 7.59 -6.00
CA ALA A 550 14.14 8.69 -5.66
C ALA A 550 14.14 9.85 -6.67
N TRP A 551 15.31 10.26 -7.13
CA TRP A 551 15.47 11.49 -7.92
C TRP A 551 15.84 11.22 -9.38
N GLY A 552 16.22 9.98 -9.70
CA GLY A 552 16.81 9.64 -11.00
C GLY A 552 18.24 10.18 -11.14
N ILE A 553 18.87 9.76 -12.23
CA ILE A 553 20.22 10.20 -12.60
C ILE A 553 20.16 11.57 -13.32
N ASP A 554 19.09 11.80 -14.08
CA ASP A 554 18.91 13.00 -14.91
C ASP A 554 17.93 14.03 -14.29
N THR A 555 17.76 15.17 -14.98
CA THR A 555 16.83 16.26 -14.62
C THR A 555 15.41 16.06 -15.18
N SER A 556 15.18 14.94 -15.88
CA SER A 556 13.91 14.65 -16.56
C SER A 556 12.75 14.37 -15.60
N SER A 557 13.04 13.90 -14.39
CA SER A 557 12.04 13.61 -13.37
C SER A 557 11.64 14.87 -12.60
N PRO A 558 10.34 15.14 -12.35
CA PRO A 558 9.93 16.23 -11.48
C PRO A 558 10.47 16.08 -10.04
N ALA A 559 10.79 14.86 -9.61
CA ALA A 559 11.41 14.59 -8.30
C ALA A 559 12.86 15.13 -8.20
N SER A 560 13.53 15.39 -9.33
CA SER A 560 14.89 15.94 -9.35
C SER A 560 14.97 17.36 -8.78
N LYS A 561 13.86 18.13 -8.76
CA LYS A 561 13.86 19.52 -8.26
C LYS A 561 14.21 19.66 -6.78
N ARG A 562 13.98 18.61 -5.98
CA ARG A 562 14.30 18.62 -4.54
C ARG A 562 15.69 18.04 -4.22
N ARG A 563 16.29 17.32 -5.17
CA ARG A 563 17.59 16.67 -5.03
C ARG A 563 18.70 17.63 -4.55
N PRO A 564 18.89 18.83 -5.14
CA PRO A 564 19.99 19.71 -4.74
C PRO A 564 19.96 20.04 -3.26
N LYS A 565 18.78 20.39 -2.72
CA LYS A 565 18.61 20.76 -1.31
C LYS A 565 18.93 19.60 -0.35
N VAL A 566 18.50 18.38 -0.68
CA VAL A 566 18.76 17.21 0.18
C VAL A 566 20.24 16.82 0.13
N LEU A 567 20.85 16.84 -1.06
CA LEU A 567 22.27 16.57 -1.22
C LEU A 567 23.12 17.63 -0.53
N GLU A 568 22.77 18.91 -0.63
CA GLU A 568 23.47 20.01 0.02
C GLU A 568 23.56 19.81 1.53
N ILE A 569 22.45 19.48 2.20
CA ILE A 569 22.43 19.21 3.65
C ILE A 569 23.36 18.05 4.01
N HIS A 570 23.29 16.96 3.25
CA HIS A 570 24.11 15.78 3.54
C HIS A 570 25.60 16.04 3.29
N LEU A 571 25.93 16.71 2.18
CA LEU A 571 27.29 17.07 1.82
C LEU A 571 27.90 18.11 2.74
N GLU A 572 27.09 19.03 3.27
CA GLU A 572 27.50 19.96 4.31
C GLU A 572 27.91 19.22 5.59
N PHE A 573 27.15 18.19 6.00
CA PHE A 573 27.56 17.30 7.08
C PHE A 573 28.91 16.63 6.79
N LEU A 574 29.11 16.10 5.57
CA LEU A 574 30.39 15.48 5.20
C LEU A 574 31.55 16.48 5.24
N ALA A 575 31.36 17.67 4.67
CA ALA A 575 32.37 18.72 4.67
C ALA A 575 32.71 19.20 6.09
N ASN A 576 31.73 19.32 6.98
CA ASN A 576 31.96 19.70 8.37
C ASN A 576 32.72 18.61 9.14
N ALA A 577 32.45 17.33 8.87
CA ALA A 577 33.20 16.22 9.45
C ALA A 577 34.64 16.14 8.92
N LEU A 578 34.85 16.36 7.62
CA LEU A 578 36.18 16.44 7.00
C LEU A 578 37.01 17.62 7.54
N ASP A 579 36.37 18.77 7.76
CA ASP A 579 37.00 19.94 8.39
C ASP A 579 37.32 19.75 9.89
N GLY A 580 36.93 18.62 10.49
CA GLY A 580 37.08 18.36 11.92
C GLY A 580 36.14 19.17 12.83
N LYS A 581 35.12 19.85 12.25
CA LYS A 581 34.10 20.59 13.01
C LYS A 581 33.09 19.67 13.70
N VAL A 582 32.99 18.42 13.25
CA VAL A 582 32.09 17.40 13.78
C VAL A 582 32.91 16.19 14.20
N SER A 583 32.77 15.79 15.46
CA SER A 583 33.42 14.58 15.98
C SER A 583 32.59 13.34 15.67
N LEU A 584 33.13 12.45 14.84
CA LEU A 584 32.50 11.18 14.49
C LEU A 584 32.77 10.13 15.57
N ARG A 585 31.85 9.18 15.74
CA ARG A 585 31.99 8.05 16.68
C ARG A 585 32.17 6.69 16.00
N CYS A 586 32.20 6.68 14.67
CA CYS A 586 32.45 5.48 13.87
C CYS A 586 33.95 5.18 13.68
N ASP A 587 34.26 3.99 13.18
CA ASP A 587 35.62 3.61 12.81
C ASP A 587 36.15 4.47 11.65
N CYS A 588 37.43 4.85 11.71
CA CYS A 588 38.06 5.71 10.70
C CYS A 588 38.06 5.08 9.30
N ALA A 589 38.20 3.75 9.19
CA ALA A 589 38.13 3.05 7.90
C ALA A 589 36.70 3.04 7.35
N THR A 590 35.68 2.92 8.21
CA THR A 590 34.26 3.10 7.81
C THR A 590 34.01 4.49 7.25
N TRP A 591 34.46 5.53 7.96
CA TRP A 591 34.31 6.91 7.52
C TRP A 591 34.99 7.17 6.17
N ARG A 592 36.28 6.81 6.05
CA ARG A 592 37.04 6.97 4.81
C ARG A 592 36.37 6.26 3.64
N ALA A 593 36.01 4.98 3.82
CA ALA A 593 35.37 4.20 2.77
C ALA A 593 33.99 4.73 2.37
N TYR A 594 33.24 5.31 3.32
CA TYR A 594 31.96 5.96 3.03
C TYR A 594 32.13 7.20 2.16
N VAL A 595 32.99 8.13 2.56
CA VAL A 595 33.23 9.38 1.83
C VAL A 595 33.79 9.10 0.43
N SER A 596 34.87 8.31 0.33
CA SER A 596 35.43 7.91 -0.97
C SER A 596 34.38 7.17 -1.83
N GLY A 597 33.57 6.30 -1.22
CA GLY A 597 32.54 5.54 -1.92
C GLY A 597 31.43 6.41 -2.49
N VAL A 598 30.88 7.34 -1.71
CA VAL A 598 29.81 8.26 -2.17
C VAL A 598 30.34 9.12 -3.31
N MET A 599 31.52 9.73 -3.14
CA MET A 599 32.10 10.60 -4.17
C MET A 599 32.44 9.84 -5.45
N SER A 600 33.03 8.64 -5.34
CA SER A 600 33.34 7.80 -6.50
C SER A 600 32.08 7.40 -7.27
N LEU A 601 31.00 7.02 -6.58
CA LEU A 601 29.71 6.69 -7.20
C LEU A 601 29.04 7.93 -7.80
N MET A 602 29.18 9.11 -7.18
CA MET A 602 28.64 10.34 -7.75
C MET A 602 29.36 10.73 -9.05
N VAL A 603 30.69 10.70 -9.04
CA VAL A 603 31.55 10.98 -10.20
C VAL A 603 31.26 10.03 -11.36
N SER A 604 31.11 8.73 -11.07
CA SER A 604 30.97 7.70 -12.10
C SER A 604 29.54 7.47 -12.59
N CYS A 605 28.53 7.60 -11.71
CA CYS A 605 27.15 7.21 -12.02
C CYS A 605 26.16 8.36 -12.03
N THR A 606 26.44 9.48 -11.35
CA THR A 606 25.51 10.61 -11.22
C THR A 606 26.19 11.98 -11.39
N PRO A 607 26.94 12.22 -12.48
CA PRO A 607 27.70 13.46 -12.67
C PRO A 607 26.83 14.73 -12.66
N LEU A 608 25.55 14.62 -13.07
CA LEU A 608 24.61 15.73 -13.03
C LEU A 608 24.30 16.20 -11.60
N TRP A 609 24.36 15.31 -10.61
CA TRP A 609 24.17 15.70 -9.21
C TRP A 609 25.29 16.64 -8.77
N ILE A 610 26.52 16.38 -9.22
CA ILE A 610 27.70 17.21 -8.91
C ILE A 610 27.57 18.59 -9.58
N GLN A 611 27.07 18.65 -10.81
CA GLN A 611 26.89 19.90 -11.54
C GLN A 611 25.88 20.86 -10.87
N GLU A 612 24.97 20.34 -10.06
CA GLU A 612 23.96 21.14 -9.33
C GLU A 612 24.47 21.75 -8.01
N LEU A 613 25.62 21.29 -7.50
CA LEU A 613 26.15 21.70 -6.19
C LEU A 613 26.89 23.03 -6.23
N ASP A 614 26.94 23.73 -5.09
CA ASP A 614 27.75 24.94 -4.94
C ASP A 614 29.25 24.67 -5.09
N VAL A 615 29.97 25.62 -5.69
CA VAL A 615 31.42 25.51 -5.95
C VAL A 615 32.21 25.50 -4.64
N GLY A 616 31.82 26.28 -3.64
CA GLY A 616 32.45 26.31 -2.33
C GLY A 616 32.31 24.99 -1.59
N MET A 617 31.15 24.33 -1.71
CA MET A 617 30.95 22.98 -1.17
C MET A 617 31.89 21.96 -1.83
N LEU A 618 31.99 21.97 -3.16
CA LEU A 618 32.88 21.06 -3.90
C LEU A 618 34.36 21.27 -3.53
N LYS A 619 34.80 22.53 -3.36
CA LYS A 619 36.17 22.86 -2.91
C LYS A 619 36.46 22.24 -1.54
N ARG A 620 35.55 22.39 -0.57
CA ARG A 620 35.72 21.84 0.79
C ARG A 620 35.83 20.32 0.77
N ILE A 621 34.95 19.65 0.03
CA ILE A 621 34.96 18.18 -0.09
C ILE A 621 36.24 17.71 -0.80
N SER A 622 36.64 18.37 -1.88
CA SER A 622 37.87 18.04 -2.62
C SER A 622 39.11 18.14 -1.73
N ASN A 623 39.23 19.21 -0.93
CA ASN A 623 40.29 19.35 0.06
C ASN A 623 40.28 18.25 1.13
N GLY A 624 39.10 17.86 1.60
CA GLY A 624 38.94 16.74 2.54
C GLY A 624 39.33 15.38 1.93
N LEU A 625 39.02 15.14 0.65
CA LEU A 625 39.46 13.94 -0.07
C LEU A 625 40.99 13.88 -0.20
N ARG A 626 41.65 15.01 -0.43
CA ARG A 626 43.13 15.08 -0.41
C ARG A 626 43.70 14.69 0.94
N GLN A 627 43.10 15.12 2.04
CA GLN A 627 43.50 14.71 3.39
C GLN A 627 43.30 13.21 3.64
N LEU A 628 42.44 12.55 2.86
CA LEU A 628 42.23 11.10 2.88
C LEU A 628 43.12 10.33 1.89
N ASN A 629 44.06 11.01 1.20
CA ASN A 629 44.90 10.49 0.13
C ASN A 629 44.14 10.03 -1.13
N GLU A 630 43.03 10.71 -1.47
CA GLU A 630 42.17 10.41 -2.63
C GLU A 630 42.24 11.55 -3.66
N GLU A 631 43.46 11.94 -4.05
CA GLU A 631 43.72 13.11 -4.92
C GLU A 631 43.11 12.98 -6.32
N ASP A 632 43.18 11.79 -6.93
CA ASP A 632 42.57 11.55 -8.24
C ASP A 632 41.06 11.75 -8.20
N LEU A 633 40.40 11.29 -7.14
CA LEU A 633 38.97 11.45 -6.96
C LEU A 633 38.61 12.93 -6.69
N ALA A 634 39.44 13.63 -5.92
CA ALA A 634 39.32 15.06 -5.66
C ALA A 634 39.41 15.89 -6.96
N LEU A 635 40.32 15.55 -7.86
CA LEU A 635 40.46 16.15 -9.20
C LEU A 635 39.21 15.88 -10.06
N ARG A 636 38.80 14.61 -10.18
CA ARG A 636 37.64 14.21 -10.98
C ARG A 636 36.35 14.89 -10.53
N LEU A 637 36.18 15.10 -9.22
CA LEU A 637 35.02 15.79 -8.66
C LEU A 637 34.93 17.24 -9.18
N LEU A 638 36.06 17.97 -9.20
CA LEU A 638 36.11 19.36 -9.68
C LEU A 638 35.99 19.44 -11.21
N GLU A 639 36.58 18.50 -11.95
CA GLU A 639 36.52 18.44 -13.41
C GLU A 639 35.07 18.38 -13.95
N ILE A 640 34.18 17.63 -13.27
CA ILE A 640 32.77 17.46 -13.71
C ILE A 640 31.98 18.77 -13.72
N LYS A 641 32.31 19.69 -12.82
CA LYS A 641 31.65 20.99 -12.69
C LYS A 641 32.10 21.98 -13.79
N GLY A 642 33.22 21.68 -14.47
CA GLY A 642 33.70 22.42 -15.63
C GLY A 642 34.38 23.75 -15.31
N THR A 643 34.28 24.72 -16.22
CA THR A 643 35.11 25.95 -16.23
C THR A 643 34.97 26.83 -14.99
N SER A 644 33.86 26.74 -14.26
CA SER A 644 33.62 27.51 -13.03
C SER A 644 34.58 27.17 -11.88
N VAL A 645 35.30 26.05 -11.95
CA VAL A 645 36.20 25.55 -10.88
C VAL A 645 37.64 25.39 -11.36
N MET A 646 37.97 25.90 -12.56
CA MET A 646 39.31 25.77 -13.15
C MET A 646 40.42 26.42 -12.30
N GLY A 647 40.12 27.50 -11.58
CA GLY A 647 41.07 28.11 -10.64
C GLY A 647 41.44 27.17 -9.48
N GLU A 648 40.46 26.46 -8.94
CA GLU A 648 40.65 25.48 -7.87
C GLU A 648 41.40 24.24 -8.36
N VAL A 649 41.09 23.77 -9.58
CA VAL A 649 41.81 22.65 -10.22
C VAL A 649 43.28 23.03 -10.43
N ALA A 650 43.55 24.24 -10.94
CA ALA A 650 44.92 24.72 -11.14
C ALA A 650 45.69 24.88 -9.83
N GLU A 651 45.04 25.41 -8.78
CA GLU A 651 45.63 25.50 -7.44
C GLU A 651 45.98 24.11 -6.89
N MET A 652 45.08 23.13 -7.07
CA MET A 652 45.29 21.78 -6.57
C MET A 652 46.41 21.03 -7.30
N ILE A 653 46.50 21.14 -8.64
CA ILE A 653 47.60 20.55 -9.43
C ILE A 653 48.95 21.22 -9.09
N SER A 654 48.93 22.52 -8.78
CA SER A 654 50.14 23.25 -8.42
C SER A 654 50.65 22.84 -7.03
N GLN A 655 49.75 22.51 -6.09
CA GLN A 655 50.11 22.09 -4.74
C GLN A 655 50.54 20.61 -4.64
N SER A 656 50.18 19.75 -5.60
CA SER A 656 50.61 18.33 -5.62
C SER A 656 51.95 18.09 -6.35
N ARG A 657 52.47 19.08 -7.07
CA ARG A 657 53.76 19.02 -7.79
C ARG A 657 54.96 19.52 -6.98
N PHE A 658 54.74 19.96 -5.75
CA PHE A 658 55.77 20.30 -4.76
C PHE A 658 55.59 19.40 -3.54
#